data_AF-A0A800JMD9-F1
#
_entry.id   AF-A0A800JMD9-F1
#
_cell.length_a   1.000
_cell.length_b   1.000
_cell.length_c   1.000
_cell.angle_alpha   90.00
_cell.angle_beta   90.00
_cell.angle_gamma   90.00
#
_symmetry.space_group_name_H-M   'P 1'
#
loop_
_entity.id
_entity.type
_entity.pdbx_description
1 polymer ?
#
loop_
_entity_poly.entity_id
_entity_poly.type
_entity_poly.pdbx_seq_one_letter_code
_entity_poly.pdbx_strand_id
1 'polypeptide(L)'
;MNRFLSLAHRFRLVAFVVLLAGPGVTQVRVACLGDSITQGALLNDLEHDAYPVQLGWRLGAGYRVQNFGVGGRTLLRGADLPYMDSSAWKKLLEWQPDLVVVILGSNDTCEGKRGNWAHQTELEVDAQALIEGLRGVNPKVRVLLCSPPPMLVAAAGLSSERKQDLTQRGGRLGRIAQALMSVAGQHASARFVDLSRVLKLQQVVDGVHPNPFGAEAIANRIAEVILMPEAQPLDLLEALGARGIEPTTTRYHGFLRFDFKLAEDGPACTLVQPHRASRGRPWLWRLRFFGHQPALELELLERGFHLAYVDLAQLFGSPRALARMEALHGLLLELGFSSRPVLLGMSRGGLPLLAWGNAHPAETAALVGDNLVCDLRTWPGGQGGKRSDGDWQRVLAEYKWTEAEAAARGDFLLGGVEAPAKAGVPLLLVQGLADQVVPPLANGLRLAKLWRAAGGSVTLWPKAGQDHHPHGLHPPSPLTREIHFACGLGRNPATWAVPSAEYRGHPAGWGGETWWRQLERLRNLGREQPQAEIVFLGDSLTQGLTGAVDRIARVDGSRPIDRILGQTKALSLGLSGDRTEHLLFRIKQGALAACDPKVIVLQIGVNNINTAGHTGREVAEGIRAVVDLLAQEEPQAHVLLCGPFPVGIQPTDPRRVALEEVHASIADLGDRSGVTYFDLRPLFLDEQGKATNAMRQDGIHLSGKGEEVWLGALHPLIESLIGG
;
A
#
# COMPACT_ATOMS: atom_id res chain seq x y z
N MET A 1 37.68 -55.08 5.51
CA MET A 1 36.85 -54.96 6.73
C MET A 1 36.77 -53.46 7.02
N ASN A 2 35.57 -52.87 6.98
CA ASN A 2 35.21 -51.41 7.03
C ASN A 2 34.52 -50.88 5.76
N ARG A 3 33.48 -51.58 5.30
CA ARG A 3 32.50 -51.13 4.29
C ARG A 3 31.09 -50.95 4.91
N PHE A 4 30.98 -50.54 6.18
CA PHE A 4 29.70 -50.50 6.90
C PHE A 4 29.43 -49.23 7.74
N LEU A 5 30.10 -48.10 7.50
CA LEU A 5 29.96 -46.90 8.35
C LEU A 5 29.54 -45.59 7.66
N SER A 6 29.02 -45.60 6.42
CA SER A 6 28.53 -44.35 5.78
C SER A 6 27.01 -44.30 5.51
N LEU A 7 26.21 -45.18 6.14
CA LEU A 7 24.76 -45.22 5.95
C LEU A 7 23.97 -44.77 7.20
N ALA A 8 24.53 -43.85 7.99
CA ALA A 8 23.74 -43.14 9.00
C ALA A 8 22.94 -42.05 8.29
N HIS A 9 21.73 -42.41 7.85
CA HIS A 9 20.68 -41.49 7.46
C HIS A 9 20.52 -40.43 8.56
N ARG A 10 21.07 -39.23 8.32
CA ARG A 10 20.65 -38.04 9.06
C ARG A 10 19.26 -37.71 8.54
N PHE A 11 18.24 -38.35 9.12
CA PHE A 11 16.93 -37.73 9.21
C PHE A 11 17.19 -36.36 9.85
N ARG A 12 17.19 -35.29 9.04
CA ARG A 12 16.90 -33.97 9.56
C ARG A 12 15.56 -34.16 10.23
N LEU A 13 15.57 -34.27 11.57
CA LEU A 13 14.37 -34.05 12.36
C LEU A 13 14.05 -32.59 12.08
N VAL A 14 13.38 -32.34 10.96
CA VAL A 14 12.54 -31.17 10.81
C VAL A 14 11.61 -31.36 11.99
N ALA A 15 11.92 -30.68 13.10
CA ALA A 15 10.86 -30.23 13.96
C ALA A 15 9.94 -29.53 12.98
N PHE A 16 8.88 -30.23 12.59
CA PHE A 16 7.73 -29.60 12.00
C PHE A 16 7.34 -28.66 13.13
N VAL A 17 7.87 -27.44 13.09
CA VAL A 17 7.14 -26.31 13.58
C VAL A 17 5.99 -26.22 12.58
N VAL A 18 5.04 -27.17 12.72
CA VAL A 18 3.67 -26.74 12.87
C VAL A 18 3.86 -25.63 13.89
N LEU A 19 3.56 -24.40 13.51
CA LEU A 19 2.99 -23.50 14.48
C LEU A 19 1.71 -24.20 14.96
N LEU A 20 1.85 -25.29 15.73
CA LEU A 20 0.99 -25.60 16.82
C LEU A 20 1.17 -24.31 17.59
N ALA A 21 0.17 -23.42 17.43
CA ALA A 21 -0.03 -22.36 18.38
C ALA A 21 0.33 -22.98 19.72
N GLY A 22 1.40 -22.46 20.35
CA GLY A 22 1.80 -22.95 21.66
C GLY A 22 0.51 -23.10 22.48
N PRO A 23 0.30 -24.21 23.19
CA PRO A 23 -0.98 -24.51 23.81
C PRO A 23 -1.41 -23.28 24.61
N GLY A 24 -2.45 -22.58 24.14
CA GLY A 24 -2.98 -21.39 24.82
C GLY A 24 -3.23 -20.11 24.01
N VAL A 25 -2.84 -19.97 22.74
CA VAL A 25 -3.25 -18.76 21.98
C VAL A 25 -4.64 -18.95 21.36
N THR A 26 -5.66 -18.37 21.98
CA THR A 26 -7.01 -18.33 21.42
C THR A 26 -7.00 -17.48 20.15
N GLN A 27 -7.23 -18.08 18.99
CA GLN A 27 -7.29 -17.35 17.71
C GLN A 27 -8.53 -16.46 17.67
N VAL A 28 -8.40 -15.25 17.13
CA VAL A 28 -9.55 -14.37 16.84
C VAL A 28 -10.34 -14.97 15.69
N ARG A 29 -11.62 -15.29 15.93
CA ARG A 29 -12.53 -15.84 14.93
C ARG A 29 -13.08 -14.74 14.02
N VAL A 30 -12.68 -14.76 12.76
CA VAL A 30 -13.11 -13.81 11.73
C VAL A 30 -14.06 -14.50 10.77
N ALA A 31 -15.32 -14.09 10.73
CA ALA A 31 -16.29 -14.56 9.74
C ALA A 31 -16.42 -13.57 8.59
N CYS A 32 -16.25 -14.03 7.36
CA CYS A 32 -16.56 -13.25 6.16
C CYS A 32 -17.96 -13.63 5.67
N LEU A 33 -18.91 -12.72 5.88
CA LEU A 33 -20.30 -12.83 5.46
C LEU A 33 -20.52 -12.00 4.19
N GLY A 34 -21.20 -12.57 3.20
CA GLY A 34 -21.54 -11.80 2.01
C GLY A 34 -22.16 -12.60 0.88
N ASP A 35 -22.19 -11.98 -0.29
CA ASP A 35 -22.78 -12.56 -1.49
C ASP A 35 -21.78 -13.38 -2.32
N SER A 36 -21.96 -13.43 -3.64
CA SER A 36 -21.10 -14.12 -4.59
C SER A 36 -19.66 -13.61 -4.59
N ILE A 37 -19.42 -12.33 -4.24
CA ILE A 37 -18.06 -11.79 -4.09
C ILE A 37 -17.37 -12.46 -2.90
N THR A 38 -18.08 -12.63 -1.78
CA THR A 38 -17.53 -13.31 -0.60
C THR A 38 -17.40 -14.80 -0.79
N GLN A 39 -18.35 -15.42 -1.50
CA GLN A 39 -18.26 -16.83 -1.87
C GLN A 39 -17.04 -17.13 -2.75
N GLY A 40 -16.60 -16.17 -3.57
CA GLY A 40 -15.51 -16.34 -4.54
C GLY A 40 -15.99 -16.76 -5.94
N ALA A 41 -17.21 -16.39 -6.32
CA ALA A 41 -17.77 -16.78 -7.63
C ALA A 41 -16.85 -16.36 -8.80
N LEU A 42 -16.76 -17.23 -9.81
CA LEU A 42 -15.90 -17.12 -10.99
C LEU A 42 -14.39 -17.31 -10.75
N LEU A 43 -13.97 -17.63 -9.52
CA LEU A 43 -12.60 -18.08 -9.25
C LEU A 43 -12.47 -19.58 -9.53
N ASN A 44 -11.31 -19.98 -10.04
CA ASN A 44 -11.02 -21.39 -10.35
C ASN A 44 -10.61 -22.20 -9.10
N ASP A 45 -10.05 -21.53 -8.09
CA ASP A 45 -9.50 -22.16 -6.88
C ASP A 45 -10.00 -21.45 -5.62
N LEU A 46 -11.20 -21.83 -5.16
CA LEU A 46 -11.85 -21.21 -4.00
C LEU A 46 -11.10 -21.45 -2.68
N GLU A 47 -10.35 -22.55 -2.60
CA GLU A 47 -9.58 -22.91 -1.41
C GLU A 47 -8.40 -21.96 -1.18
N HIS A 48 -7.97 -21.26 -2.22
CA HIS A 48 -6.80 -20.40 -2.19
C HIS A 48 -7.11 -18.94 -2.54
N ASP A 49 -7.92 -18.68 -3.57
CA ASP A 49 -7.99 -17.36 -4.20
C ASP A 49 -9.13 -16.48 -3.67
N ALA A 50 -10.15 -17.07 -3.03
CA ALA A 50 -11.25 -16.31 -2.47
C ALA A 50 -10.73 -15.30 -1.44
N TYR A 51 -11.27 -14.07 -1.45
CA TYR A 51 -10.74 -13.01 -0.56
C TYR A 51 -10.72 -13.40 0.92
N PRO A 52 -11.67 -14.19 1.47
CA PRO A 52 -11.59 -14.63 2.87
C PRO A 52 -10.37 -15.49 3.16
N VAL A 53 -9.95 -16.34 2.21
CA VAL A 53 -8.73 -17.15 2.33
C VAL A 53 -7.50 -16.25 2.26
N GLN A 54 -7.45 -15.37 1.26
CA GLN A 54 -6.38 -14.38 1.10
C GLN A 54 -6.25 -13.48 2.34
N LEU A 55 -7.36 -13.13 2.98
CA LEU A 55 -7.40 -12.39 4.23
C LEU A 55 -6.75 -13.19 5.37
N GLY A 56 -7.05 -14.49 5.49
CA GLY A 56 -6.43 -15.38 6.48
C GLY A 56 -4.89 -15.34 6.41
N TRP A 57 -4.32 -15.43 5.22
CA TRP A 57 -2.86 -15.36 5.04
C TRP A 57 -2.26 -14.02 5.48
N ARG A 58 -2.97 -12.91 5.27
CA ARG A 58 -2.51 -11.56 5.64
C ARG A 58 -2.64 -11.28 7.13
N LEU A 59 -3.66 -11.83 7.78
CA LEU A 59 -3.85 -11.71 9.22
C LEU A 59 -2.89 -12.60 10.02
N GLY A 60 -2.52 -13.76 9.46
CA GLY A 60 -1.56 -14.69 10.05
C GLY A 60 -2.17 -15.56 11.16
N ALA A 61 -1.31 -16.34 11.82
CA ALA A 61 -1.71 -17.46 12.70
C ALA A 61 -2.52 -17.05 13.94
N GLY A 62 -2.55 -15.77 14.33
CA GLY A 62 -3.38 -15.26 15.42
C GLY A 62 -4.87 -15.19 15.09
N TYR A 63 -5.25 -15.41 13.83
CA TYR A 63 -6.63 -15.29 13.35
C TYR A 63 -7.08 -16.58 12.68
N ARG A 64 -8.35 -16.91 12.88
CA ARG A 64 -9.05 -17.97 12.15
C ARG A 64 -10.11 -17.34 11.27
N VAL A 65 -9.85 -17.26 9.97
CA VAL A 65 -10.79 -16.67 9.00
C VAL A 65 -11.64 -17.78 8.38
N GLN A 66 -12.95 -17.57 8.31
CA GLN A 66 -13.89 -18.51 7.70
C GLN A 66 -14.83 -17.80 6.72
N ASN A 67 -15.01 -18.41 5.55
CA ASN A 67 -15.91 -17.95 4.51
C ASN A 67 -17.35 -18.44 4.77
N PHE A 68 -18.29 -17.52 4.90
CA PHE A 68 -19.72 -17.78 4.99
C PHE A 68 -20.49 -17.21 3.78
N GLY A 69 -19.79 -16.79 2.72
CA GLY A 69 -20.40 -16.19 1.54
C GLY A 69 -21.38 -17.12 0.82
N VAL A 70 -22.51 -16.57 0.38
CA VAL A 70 -23.52 -17.30 -0.38
C VAL A 70 -23.95 -16.45 -1.57
N GLY A 71 -23.79 -17.00 -2.78
CA GLY A 71 -24.13 -16.31 -4.03
C GLY A 71 -25.55 -15.74 -4.07
N GLY A 72 -25.67 -14.54 -4.64
CA GLY A 72 -26.96 -13.89 -4.92
C GLY A 72 -27.67 -13.24 -3.72
N ARG A 73 -27.16 -13.38 -2.49
CA ARG A 73 -27.82 -12.88 -1.29
C ARG A 73 -27.86 -11.36 -1.18
N THR A 74 -28.90 -10.86 -0.51
CA THR A 74 -29.15 -9.45 -0.21
C THR A 74 -28.94 -9.14 1.27
N LEU A 75 -28.64 -7.87 1.57
CA LEU A 75 -28.74 -7.32 2.91
C LEU A 75 -30.21 -7.14 3.32
N LEU A 76 -31.01 -6.63 2.37
CA LEU A 76 -32.42 -6.33 2.53
C LEU A 76 -33.23 -7.61 2.80
N ARG A 77 -34.06 -7.56 3.83
CA ARG A 77 -34.91 -8.66 4.29
C ARG A 77 -36.21 -8.77 3.51
N GLY A 78 -36.73 -7.65 3.01
CA GLY A 78 -37.88 -7.65 2.09
C GLY A 78 -37.54 -8.09 0.66
N ALA A 79 -36.25 -8.12 0.30
CA ALA A 79 -35.78 -8.43 -1.05
C ALA A 79 -35.72 -9.94 -1.35
N ASP A 80 -35.48 -10.29 -2.61
CA ASP A 80 -35.26 -11.68 -3.03
C ASP A 80 -33.96 -12.24 -2.46
N LEU A 81 -34.03 -13.42 -1.82
CA LEU A 81 -32.93 -14.14 -1.19
C LEU A 81 -32.18 -13.38 -0.06
N PRO A 82 -32.84 -12.97 1.04
CA PRO A 82 -32.18 -12.36 2.18
C PRO A 82 -31.06 -13.23 2.75
N TYR A 83 -29.92 -12.63 3.11
CA TYR A 83 -28.82 -13.39 3.72
C TYR A 83 -29.22 -13.98 5.07
N MET A 84 -29.94 -13.22 5.91
CA MET A 84 -30.35 -13.63 7.26
C MET A 84 -31.33 -14.82 7.28
N ASP A 85 -31.95 -15.16 6.14
CA ASP A 85 -32.80 -16.35 6.03
C ASP A 85 -32.03 -17.61 5.59
N SER A 86 -30.75 -17.46 5.24
CA SER A 86 -29.92 -18.54 4.73
C SER A 86 -29.46 -19.51 5.83
N SER A 87 -29.10 -20.73 5.43
CA SER A 87 -28.43 -21.69 6.34
C SER A 87 -27.04 -21.20 6.77
N ALA A 88 -26.37 -20.38 5.96
CA ALA A 88 -25.07 -19.80 6.30
C ALA A 88 -25.17 -18.81 7.46
N TRP A 89 -26.26 -18.03 7.55
CA TRP A 89 -26.53 -17.18 8.71
C TRP A 89 -26.62 -17.97 10.00
N LYS A 90 -27.40 -19.07 10.01
CA LYS A 90 -27.52 -19.96 11.18
C LYS A 90 -26.17 -20.52 11.61
N LYS A 91 -25.40 -21.06 10.67
CA LYS A 91 -24.05 -21.59 10.92
C LYS A 91 -23.09 -20.52 11.44
N LEU A 92 -23.18 -19.30 10.94
CA LEU A 92 -22.35 -18.18 11.39
C LEU A 92 -22.67 -17.82 12.85
N LEU A 93 -23.96 -17.76 13.21
CA LEU A 93 -24.38 -17.48 14.58
C LEU A 93 -23.93 -18.57 15.56
N GLU A 94 -24.06 -19.85 15.18
CA GLU A 94 -23.55 -20.99 15.95
C GLU A 94 -22.03 -20.93 16.15
N TRP A 95 -21.29 -20.45 15.14
CA TRP A 95 -19.84 -20.31 15.18
C TRP A 95 -19.35 -19.18 16.09
N GLN A 96 -20.23 -18.24 16.47
CA GLN A 96 -19.99 -17.13 17.41
C GLN A 96 -18.72 -16.31 17.08
N PRO A 97 -18.61 -15.66 15.91
CA PRO A 97 -17.41 -14.93 15.53
C PRO A 97 -17.04 -13.81 16.51
N ASP A 98 -15.74 -13.52 16.62
CA ASP A 98 -15.23 -12.36 17.38
C ASP A 98 -15.18 -11.10 16.50
N LEU A 99 -15.01 -11.28 15.18
CA LEU A 99 -15.07 -10.24 14.18
C LEU A 99 -15.84 -10.73 12.94
N VAL A 100 -16.71 -9.89 12.38
CA VAL A 100 -17.47 -10.18 11.17
C VAL A 100 -17.19 -9.13 10.11
N VAL A 101 -16.79 -9.58 8.92
CA VAL A 101 -16.67 -8.76 7.72
C VAL A 101 -17.95 -8.94 6.92
N VAL A 102 -18.68 -7.86 6.65
CA VAL A 102 -19.94 -7.87 5.90
C VAL A 102 -19.72 -7.21 4.55
N ILE A 103 -19.81 -7.99 3.47
CA ILE A 103 -19.84 -7.48 2.08
C ILE A 103 -21.15 -7.95 1.42
N LEU A 104 -22.20 -7.14 1.58
CA LEU A 104 -23.51 -7.29 0.96
C LEU A 104 -23.92 -5.95 0.32
N GLY A 105 -25.03 -5.92 -0.43
CA GLY A 105 -25.52 -4.72 -1.10
C GLY A 105 -25.49 -4.82 -2.62
N SER A 106 -24.55 -5.58 -3.20
CA SER A 106 -24.41 -5.66 -4.66
C SER A 106 -25.68 -6.21 -5.33
N ASN A 107 -26.34 -7.18 -4.70
CA ASN A 107 -27.60 -7.76 -5.19
C ASN A 107 -28.83 -6.94 -4.80
N ASP A 108 -28.74 -6.13 -3.75
CA ASP A 108 -29.78 -5.19 -3.35
C ASP A 108 -30.03 -4.14 -4.43
N THR A 109 -28.99 -3.77 -5.18
CA THR A 109 -29.10 -2.88 -6.35
C THR A 109 -29.93 -3.43 -7.50
N CYS A 110 -30.21 -4.74 -7.54
CA CYS A 110 -30.92 -5.36 -8.65
C CYS A 110 -32.36 -4.86 -8.73
N GLU A 111 -32.76 -4.47 -9.93
CA GLU A 111 -34.13 -4.07 -10.26
C GLU A 111 -34.66 -4.97 -11.39
N GLY A 112 -35.96 -4.92 -11.67
CA GLY A 112 -36.57 -5.75 -12.72
C GLY A 112 -36.93 -7.13 -12.19
N LYS A 113 -36.32 -8.21 -12.69
CA LYS A 113 -36.72 -9.59 -12.36
C LYS A 113 -36.68 -9.92 -10.86
N ARG A 114 -35.79 -9.29 -10.09
CA ARG A 114 -35.68 -9.51 -8.63
C ARG A 114 -36.43 -8.46 -7.79
N GLY A 115 -36.67 -7.26 -8.34
CA GLY A 115 -37.37 -6.17 -7.61
C GLY A 115 -36.71 -5.70 -6.31
N ASN A 116 -35.45 -6.08 -6.03
CA ASN A 116 -34.81 -5.87 -4.73
C ASN A 116 -34.70 -4.38 -4.35
N TRP A 117 -34.41 -3.53 -5.33
CA TRP A 117 -34.20 -2.11 -5.08
C TRP A 117 -35.46 -1.37 -4.59
N ALA A 118 -36.66 -1.94 -4.77
CA ALA A 118 -37.89 -1.40 -4.21
C ALA A 118 -37.84 -1.28 -2.67
N HIS A 119 -37.05 -2.13 -2.01
CA HIS A 119 -36.91 -2.18 -0.54
C HIS A 119 -35.80 -1.28 0.00
N GLN A 120 -35.15 -0.46 -0.83
CA GLN A 120 -33.96 0.30 -0.42
C GLN A 120 -34.14 1.19 0.82
N THR A 121 -35.37 1.59 1.17
CA THR A 121 -35.65 2.38 2.37
C THR A 121 -35.40 1.61 3.67
N GLU A 122 -35.31 0.28 3.59
CA GLU A 122 -35.09 -0.63 4.71
C GLU A 122 -33.58 -0.90 4.98
N LEU A 123 -32.67 -0.35 4.18
CA LEU A 123 -31.22 -0.62 4.27
C LEU A 123 -30.65 -0.40 5.68
N GLU A 124 -31.02 0.70 6.35
CA GLU A 124 -30.50 1.02 7.68
C GLU A 124 -31.06 0.07 8.75
N VAL A 125 -32.39 -0.17 8.73
CA VAL A 125 -33.02 -1.07 9.72
C VAL A 125 -32.56 -2.51 9.56
N ASP A 126 -32.33 -2.97 8.33
CA ASP A 126 -31.85 -4.34 8.08
C ASP A 126 -30.37 -4.53 8.41
N ALA A 127 -29.53 -3.51 8.15
CA ALA A 127 -28.15 -3.52 8.61
C ALA A 127 -28.05 -3.51 10.15
N GLN A 128 -28.92 -2.75 10.82
CA GLN A 128 -29.02 -2.77 12.27
C GLN A 128 -29.45 -4.15 12.79
N ALA A 129 -30.49 -4.75 12.21
CA ALA A 129 -30.96 -6.08 12.59
C ALA A 129 -29.86 -7.16 12.42
N LEU A 130 -29.03 -7.05 11.37
CA LEU A 130 -27.87 -7.91 11.18
C LEU A 130 -26.88 -7.78 12.34
N ILE A 131 -26.52 -6.56 12.75
CA ILE A 131 -25.62 -6.33 13.89
C ILE A 131 -26.22 -6.90 15.18
N GLU A 132 -27.50 -6.66 15.43
CA GLU A 132 -28.20 -7.14 16.62
C GLU A 132 -28.22 -8.66 16.70
N GLY A 133 -28.48 -9.35 15.59
CA GLY A 133 -28.42 -10.80 15.51
C GLY A 133 -27.03 -11.36 15.86
N LEU A 134 -25.95 -10.74 15.35
CA LEU A 134 -24.58 -11.12 15.68
C LEU A 134 -24.28 -10.89 17.18
N ARG A 135 -24.71 -9.76 17.73
CA ARG A 135 -24.51 -9.41 19.14
C ARG A 135 -25.30 -10.32 20.08
N GLY A 136 -26.43 -10.87 19.62
CA GLY A 136 -27.24 -11.83 20.37
C GLY A 136 -26.47 -13.10 20.74
N VAL A 137 -25.55 -13.54 19.87
CA VAL A 137 -24.72 -14.73 20.13
C VAL A 137 -23.32 -14.39 20.67
N ASN A 138 -22.79 -13.20 20.36
CA ASN A 138 -21.56 -12.69 20.95
C ASN A 138 -21.66 -11.18 21.21
N PRO A 139 -21.93 -10.74 22.45
CA PRO A 139 -22.08 -9.31 22.79
C PRO A 139 -20.83 -8.45 22.53
N LYS A 140 -19.65 -9.09 22.39
CA LYS A 140 -18.36 -8.42 22.14
C LYS A 140 -17.94 -8.45 20.67
N VAL A 141 -18.76 -9.02 19.77
CA VAL A 141 -18.45 -9.10 18.34
C VAL A 141 -18.15 -7.73 17.75
N ARG A 142 -17.09 -7.65 16.94
CA ARG A 142 -16.78 -6.47 16.12
C ARG A 142 -17.32 -6.69 14.71
N VAL A 143 -17.96 -5.68 14.12
CA VAL A 143 -18.57 -5.78 12.78
C VAL A 143 -17.95 -4.75 11.85
N LEU A 144 -17.37 -5.21 10.74
CA LEU A 144 -16.93 -4.36 9.64
C LEU A 144 -18.03 -4.35 8.57
N LEU A 145 -18.83 -3.27 8.54
CA LEU A 145 -19.79 -3.02 7.48
C LEU A 145 -19.05 -2.43 6.29
N CYS A 146 -18.81 -3.26 5.27
CA CYS A 146 -18.09 -2.82 4.09
C CYS A 146 -19.07 -2.31 3.03
N SER A 147 -18.73 -1.23 2.33
CA SER A 147 -19.45 -0.89 1.11
C SER A 147 -19.33 -2.04 0.09
N PRO A 148 -20.29 -2.21 -0.82
CA PRO A 148 -20.04 -3.08 -1.97
C PRO A 148 -18.81 -2.56 -2.76
N PRO A 149 -17.98 -3.46 -3.34
CA PRO A 149 -16.96 -3.07 -4.29
C PRO A 149 -17.56 -2.38 -5.53
N PRO A 150 -16.76 -1.61 -6.31
CA PRO A 150 -17.29 -0.88 -7.46
C PRO A 150 -17.76 -1.82 -8.57
N MET A 151 -18.79 -1.38 -9.29
CA MET A 151 -19.21 -1.97 -10.56
C MET A 151 -18.47 -1.29 -11.72
N LEU A 152 -17.61 -2.03 -12.41
CA LEU A 152 -16.66 -1.49 -13.39
C LEU A 152 -17.17 -1.63 -14.82
N VAL A 153 -17.94 -0.63 -15.27
CA VAL A 153 -18.57 -0.57 -16.62
C VAL A 153 -17.54 -0.62 -17.76
N ALA A 154 -16.32 -0.15 -17.52
CA ALA A 154 -15.25 -0.10 -18.52
C ALA A 154 -14.37 -1.37 -18.54
N ALA A 155 -14.73 -2.44 -17.84
CA ALA A 155 -14.01 -3.70 -17.92
C ALA A 155 -14.08 -4.29 -19.34
N ALA A 156 -13.02 -4.98 -19.74
CA ALA A 156 -12.90 -5.56 -21.08
C ALA A 156 -13.90 -6.72 -21.27
N GLY A 157 -14.36 -6.95 -22.50
CA GLY A 157 -15.19 -8.11 -22.85
C GLY A 157 -16.67 -8.03 -22.44
N LEU A 158 -17.13 -6.89 -21.88
CA LEU A 158 -18.53 -6.72 -21.49
C LEU A 158 -19.46 -6.41 -22.67
N SER A 159 -20.62 -7.07 -22.73
CA SER A 159 -21.70 -6.77 -23.67
C SER A 159 -22.34 -5.39 -23.40
N SER A 160 -23.03 -4.84 -24.39
CA SER A 160 -23.75 -3.57 -24.25
C SER A 160 -24.82 -3.61 -23.16
N GLU A 161 -25.56 -4.72 -23.06
CA GLU A 161 -26.58 -4.95 -22.05
C GLU A 161 -25.97 -4.98 -20.65
N ARG A 162 -24.82 -5.66 -20.51
CA ARG A 162 -24.10 -5.70 -19.23
C ARG A 162 -23.60 -4.33 -18.81
N LYS A 163 -23.09 -3.52 -19.75
CA LYS A 163 -22.64 -2.15 -19.43
C LYS A 163 -23.79 -1.26 -18.95
N GLN A 164 -24.98 -1.40 -19.55
CA GLN A 164 -26.18 -0.70 -19.10
C GLN A 164 -26.61 -1.14 -17.69
N ASP A 165 -26.67 -2.45 -17.44
CA ASP A 165 -26.94 -3.02 -16.10
C ASP A 165 -26.00 -2.46 -15.04
N LEU A 166 -24.68 -2.52 -15.30
CA LEU A 166 -23.66 -2.02 -14.38
C LEU A 166 -23.75 -0.51 -14.14
N THR A 167 -24.10 0.28 -15.16
CA THR A 167 -24.27 1.73 -15.02
C THR A 167 -25.44 2.05 -14.10
N GLN A 168 -26.58 1.39 -14.31
CA GLN A 168 -27.78 1.59 -13.48
C GLN A 168 -27.54 1.15 -12.04
N ARG A 169 -26.99 -0.05 -11.85
CA ARG A 169 -26.74 -0.62 -10.51
C ARG A 169 -25.59 0.09 -9.79
N GLY A 170 -24.54 0.46 -10.50
CA GLY A 170 -23.41 1.24 -9.96
C GLY A 170 -23.86 2.56 -9.35
N GLY A 171 -24.82 3.25 -9.97
CA GLY A 171 -25.42 4.49 -9.43
C GLY A 171 -26.14 4.33 -8.09
N ARG A 172 -26.49 3.10 -7.69
CA ARG A 172 -27.19 2.78 -6.44
C ARG A 172 -26.24 2.46 -5.28
N LEU A 173 -24.98 2.12 -5.56
CA LEU A 173 -23.99 1.73 -4.55
C LEU A 173 -23.74 2.81 -3.50
N GLY A 174 -23.75 4.08 -3.90
CA GLY A 174 -23.52 5.21 -3.00
C GLY A 174 -24.55 5.28 -1.87
N ARG A 175 -25.82 4.97 -2.16
CA ARG A 175 -26.89 4.94 -1.16
C ARG A 175 -26.74 3.80 -0.16
N ILE A 176 -26.29 2.63 -0.63
CA ILE A 176 -25.97 1.49 0.24
C ILE A 176 -24.80 1.84 1.16
N ALA A 177 -23.71 2.37 0.59
CA ALA A 177 -22.56 2.82 1.38
C ALA A 177 -22.96 3.84 2.44
N GLN A 178 -23.82 4.81 2.10
CA GLN A 178 -24.32 5.81 3.03
C GLN A 178 -25.13 5.18 4.19
N ALA A 179 -26.04 4.25 3.90
CA ALA A 179 -26.82 3.55 4.92
C ALA A 179 -25.92 2.73 5.86
N LEU A 180 -24.97 1.98 5.31
CA LEU A 180 -24.01 1.19 6.11
C LEU A 180 -23.10 2.08 6.97
N MET A 181 -22.68 3.23 6.44
CA MET A 181 -21.90 4.22 7.19
C MET A 181 -22.73 4.86 8.31
N SER A 182 -24.00 5.20 8.05
CA SER A 182 -24.94 5.71 9.06
C SER A 182 -25.04 4.73 10.23
N VAL A 183 -25.37 3.47 9.94
CA VAL A 183 -25.52 2.41 10.95
C VAL A 183 -24.21 2.17 11.70
N ALA A 184 -23.08 2.07 11.00
CA ALA A 184 -21.79 1.90 11.67
C ALA A 184 -21.47 3.04 12.66
N GLY A 185 -21.88 4.28 12.34
CA GLY A 185 -21.72 5.44 13.22
C GLY A 185 -22.60 5.42 14.48
N GLN A 186 -23.65 4.59 14.51
CA GLN A 186 -24.58 4.45 15.64
C GLN A 186 -24.20 3.31 16.60
N HIS A 187 -23.28 2.41 16.21
CA HIS A 187 -22.91 1.24 17.00
C HIS A 187 -21.42 1.20 17.36
N ALA A 188 -21.11 1.16 18.66
CA ALA A 188 -19.72 1.03 19.14
C ALA A 188 -19.04 -0.29 18.72
N SER A 189 -19.81 -1.34 18.41
CA SER A 189 -19.27 -2.60 17.87
C SER A 189 -19.02 -2.58 16.37
N ALA A 190 -19.51 -1.58 15.63
CA ALA A 190 -19.43 -1.54 14.18
C ALA A 190 -18.41 -0.51 13.68
N ARG A 191 -17.87 -0.76 12.48
CA ARG A 191 -17.01 0.15 11.72
C ARG A 191 -17.37 0.06 10.24
N PHE A 192 -17.45 1.20 9.58
CA PHE A 192 -17.61 1.27 8.14
C PHE A 192 -16.25 1.12 7.44
N VAL A 193 -16.22 0.37 6.34
CA VAL A 193 -15.04 0.19 5.49
C VAL A 193 -15.43 0.46 4.04
N ASP A 194 -14.87 1.52 3.44
CA ASP A 194 -15.10 1.82 2.02
C ASP A 194 -14.27 0.88 1.14
N LEU A 195 -14.96 0.10 0.29
CA LEU A 195 -14.40 -0.76 -0.75
C LEU A 195 -14.65 -0.22 -2.17
N SER A 196 -15.32 0.93 -2.32
CA SER A 196 -15.76 1.48 -3.61
C SER A 196 -14.63 1.83 -4.59
N ARG A 197 -13.37 1.82 -4.14
CA ARG A 197 -12.19 2.16 -4.96
C ARG A 197 -11.13 1.06 -4.96
N VAL A 198 -11.43 -0.10 -4.39
CA VAL A 198 -10.43 -1.17 -4.17
C VAL A 198 -10.09 -1.90 -5.47
N LEU A 199 -11.05 -2.04 -6.39
CA LEU A 199 -10.88 -2.81 -7.62
C LEU A 199 -10.56 -1.93 -8.84
N LYS A 200 -9.61 -2.40 -9.65
CA LYS A 200 -9.25 -1.85 -10.96
C LYS A 200 -9.92 -2.62 -12.10
N LEU A 201 -9.96 -2.03 -13.30
CA LEU A 201 -10.63 -2.60 -14.48
C LEU A 201 -10.19 -4.03 -14.81
N GLN A 202 -8.89 -4.33 -14.66
CA GLN A 202 -8.30 -5.65 -14.92
C GLN A 202 -8.45 -6.65 -13.77
N GLN A 203 -9.05 -6.25 -12.65
CA GLN A 203 -9.20 -7.07 -11.44
C GLN A 203 -10.61 -7.68 -11.32
N VAL A 204 -11.45 -7.53 -12.34
CA VAL A 204 -12.80 -8.08 -12.41
C VAL A 204 -13.01 -8.91 -13.67
N VAL A 205 -13.91 -9.89 -13.59
CA VAL A 205 -14.24 -10.79 -14.71
C VAL A 205 -15.43 -10.26 -15.52
N ASP A 206 -16.50 -9.83 -14.85
CA ASP A 206 -17.79 -9.47 -15.46
C ASP A 206 -18.28 -8.06 -15.07
N GLY A 207 -17.33 -7.22 -14.63
CA GLY A 207 -17.59 -5.89 -14.07
C GLY A 207 -18.05 -5.88 -12.61
N VAL A 208 -18.27 -7.04 -11.97
CA VAL A 208 -18.67 -7.16 -10.55
C VAL A 208 -17.74 -8.10 -9.80
N HIS A 209 -17.56 -9.32 -10.31
CA HIS A 209 -16.86 -10.39 -9.61
C HIS A 209 -15.35 -10.20 -9.74
N PRO A 210 -14.60 -10.19 -8.63
CA PRO A 210 -13.17 -10.08 -8.66
C PRO A 210 -12.53 -11.33 -9.26
N ASN A 211 -11.47 -11.15 -10.05
CA ASN A 211 -10.53 -12.23 -10.32
C ASN A 211 -9.59 -12.41 -9.10
N PRO A 212 -8.64 -13.35 -9.11
CA PRO A 212 -7.78 -13.57 -7.94
C PRO A 212 -7.03 -12.33 -7.44
N PHE A 213 -6.58 -11.44 -8.35
CA PHE A 213 -5.94 -10.17 -7.98
C PHE A 213 -6.92 -9.16 -7.37
N GLY A 214 -8.18 -9.17 -7.81
CA GLY A 214 -9.24 -8.39 -7.17
C GLY A 214 -9.58 -8.90 -5.77
N ALA A 215 -9.59 -10.22 -5.58
CA ALA A 215 -9.80 -10.83 -4.28
C ALA A 215 -8.64 -10.50 -3.32
N GLU A 216 -7.40 -10.55 -3.80
CA GLU A 216 -6.22 -10.06 -3.08
C GLU A 216 -6.35 -8.57 -2.68
N ALA A 217 -6.84 -7.70 -3.59
CA ALA A 217 -7.02 -6.29 -3.29
C ALA A 217 -8.05 -6.04 -2.17
N ILE A 218 -9.17 -6.77 -2.19
CA ILE A 218 -10.18 -6.75 -1.12
C ILE A 218 -9.58 -7.23 0.20
N ALA A 219 -8.85 -8.36 0.18
CA ALA A 219 -8.20 -8.92 1.35
C ALA A 219 -7.17 -7.95 1.97
N ASN A 220 -6.36 -7.28 1.13
CA ASN A 220 -5.39 -6.27 1.56
C ASN A 220 -6.08 -5.11 2.30
N ARG A 221 -7.17 -4.57 1.74
CA ARG A 221 -7.89 -3.46 2.36
C ARG A 221 -8.51 -3.85 3.70
N ILE A 222 -9.08 -5.05 3.81
CA ILE A 222 -9.67 -5.53 5.06
C ILE A 222 -8.58 -5.83 6.10
N ALA A 223 -7.46 -6.45 5.69
CA ALA A 223 -6.33 -6.71 6.56
C ALA A 223 -5.73 -5.41 7.14
N GLU A 224 -5.61 -4.37 6.31
CA GLU A 224 -5.18 -3.04 6.75
C GLU A 224 -6.04 -2.54 7.91
N VAL A 225 -7.37 -2.66 7.79
CA VAL A 225 -8.33 -2.21 8.81
C VAL A 225 -8.26 -3.06 10.08
N ILE A 226 -8.23 -4.40 9.95
CA ILE A 226 -8.22 -5.31 11.10
C ILE A 226 -6.94 -5.18 11.90
N LEU A 227 -5.80 -5.04 11.22
CA LEU A 227 -4.49 -5.00 11.84
C LEU A 227 -4.10 -3.59 12.30
N MET A 228 -4.86 -2.56 11.95
CA MET A 228 -4.58 -1.19 12.36
C MET A 228 -4.64 -1.05 13.89
N PRO A 229 -3.56 -0.61 14.56
CA PRO A 229 -3.61 -0.30 15.98
C PRO A 229 -4.52 0.90 16.22
N GLU A 230 -5.50 0.76 17.13
CA GLU A 230 -6.46 1.81 17.47
C GLU A 230 -6.00 2.58 18.73
N ALA A 231 -6.33 3.88 18.79
CA ALA A 231 -6.21 4.66 20.02
C ALA A 231 -7.40 4.38 20.96
N GLN A 232 -7.23 4.72 22.24
CA GLN A 232 -8.36 4.74 23.17
C GLN A 232 -9.41 5.74 22.68
N PRO A 233 -10.71 5.39 22.75
CA PRO A 233 -11.79 6.31 22.41
C PRO A 233 -11.65 7.63 23.16
N LEU A 234 -11.95 8.72 22.46
CA LEU A 234 -11.98 10.07 23.01
C LEU A 234 -13.32 10.69 22.65
N ASP A 235 -14.10 11.08 23.65
CA ASP A 235 -15.25 11.94 23.43
C ASP A 235 -14.74 13.37 23.26
N LEU A 236 -14.65 13.83 22.01
CA LEU A 236 -14.15 15.16 21.72
C LEU A 236 -15.08 16.27 22.20
N LEU A 237 -16.40 16.03 22.30
CA LEU A 237 -17.33 17.03 22.80
C LEU A 237 -17.08 17.28 24.28
N GLU A 238 -16.99 16.21 25.07
CA GLU A 238 -16.67 16.29 26.50
C GLU A 238 -15.28 16.88 26.71
N ALA A 239 -14.28 16.42 25.95
CA ALA A 239 -12.90 16.85 26.13
C ALA A 239 -12.69 18.33 25.76
N LEU A 240 -13.38 18.85 24.74
CA LEU A 240 -13.42 20.29 24.43
C LEU A 240 -14.18 21.08 25.50
N GLY A 241 -15.32 20.56 25.97
CA GLY A 241 -16.12 21.20 27.03
C GLY A 241 -15.36 21.34 28.35
N ALA A 242 -14.56 20.34 28.73
CA ALA A 242 -13.68 20.40 29.89
C ALA A 242 -12.63 21.52 29.81
N ARG A 243 -12.39 22.08 28.62
CA ARG A 243 -11.46 23.19 28.34
C ARG A 243 -12.20 24.51 28.10
N GLY A 244 -13.51 24.57 28.39
CA GLY A 244 -14.33 25.75 28.21
C GLY A 244 -14.65 26.04 26.74
N ILE A 245 -14.50 25.06 25.85
CA ILE A 245 -14.80 25.19 24.42
C ILE A 245 -16.14 24.50 24.15
N GLU A 246 -17.11 25.27 23.67
CA GLU A 246 -18.41 24.75 23.24
C GLU A 246 -18.46 24.67 21.70
N PRO A 247 -18.20 23.49 21.09
CA PRO A 247 -18.21 23.36 19.65
C PRO A 247 -19.63 23.22 19.09
N THR A 248 -19.86 23.79 17.91
CA THR A 248 -20.99 23.39 17.06
C THR A 248 -20.66 22.07 16.38
N THR A 249 -21.55 21.07 16.50
CA THR A 249 -21.33 19.73 15.93
C THR A 249 -22.14 19.53 14.65
N THR A 250 -21.47 19.13 13.56
CA THR A 250 -22.07 18.83 12.25
C THR A 250 -21.46 17.56 11.65
N ARG A 251 -21.75 17.27 10.36
CA ARG A 251 -21.17 16.15 9.61
C ARG A 251 -20.31 16.65 8.45
N TYR A 252 -19.15 16.04 8.26
CA TYR A 252 -18.25 16.25 7.13
C TYR A 252 -18.08 14.92 6.39
N HIS A 253 -18.77 14.74 5.25
CA HIS A 253 -18.74 13.48 4.48
C HIS A 253 -19.00 12.23 5.34
N GLY A 254 -19.92 12.30 6.31
CA GLY A 254 -20.25 11.21 7.23
C GLY A 254 -19.48 11.21 8.56
N PHE A 255 -18.33 11.89 8.62
CA PHE A 255 -17.53 12.04 9.84
C PHE A 255 -18.07 13.13 10.75
N LEU A 256 -17.88 12.99 12.07
CA LEU A 256 -18.25 14.03 13.03
C LEU A 256 -17.32 15.24 12.87
N ARG A 257 -17.90 16.43 12.80
CA ARG A 257 -17.19 17.70 12.66
C ARG A 257 -17.54 18.59 13.86
N PHE A 258 -16.52 19.21 14.44
CA PHE A 258 -16.60 20.16 15.54
C PHE A 258 -16.05 21.51 15.05
N ASP A 259 -16.87 22.55 15.08
CA ASP A 259 -16.49 23.92 14.75
C ASP A 259 -16.49 24.77 16.03
N PHE A 260 -15.39 25.46 16.30
CA PHE A 260 -15.19 26.22 17.54
C PHE A 260 -14.20 27.38 17.33
N LYS A 261 -13.95 28.15 18.38
CA LYS A 261 -12.86 29.13 18.46
C LYS A 261 -11.99 28.81 19.67
N LEU A 262 -10.68 29.10 19.58
CA LEU A 262 -9.73 28.92 20.69
C LEU A 262 -9.92 29.94 21.82
N ALA A 263 -10.55 31.08 21.51
CA ALA A 263 -10.97 32.13 22.43
C ALA A 263 -12.17 32.86 21.80
N GLU A 264 -12.89 33.69 22.56
CA GLU A 264 -14.09 34.39 22.09
C GLU A 264 -13.85 35.19 20.77
N ASP A 265 -12.75 35.94 20.73
CA ASP A 265 -12.26 36.68 19.56
C ASP A 265 -11.19 35.91 18.74
N GLY A 266 -11.00 34.63 19.06
CA GLY A 266 -10.00 33.75 18.44
C GLY A 266 -10.36 33.30 17.01
N PRO A 267 -9.40 32.71 16.29
CA PRO A 267 -9.65 32.20 14.95
C PRO A 267 -10.64 31.04 14.97
N ALA A 268 -11.47 30.95 13.92
CA ALA A 268 -12.31 29.79 13.69
C ALA A 268 -11.44 28.54 13.48
N CYS A 269 -11.81 27.48 14.17
CA CYS A 269 -11.17 26.17 14.13
C CYS A 269 -12.20 25.11 13.75
N THR A 270 -11.72 24.09 13.04
CA THR A 270 -12.51 22.91 12.70
C THR A 270 -11.70 21.67 13.02
N LEU A 271 -12.33 20.70 13.68
CA LEU A 271 -11.78 19.38 13.93
C LEU A 271 -12.77 18.33 13.40
N VAL A 272 -12.29 17.39 12.59
CA VAL A 272 -13.09 16.26 12.10
C VAL A 272 -12.52 14.97 12.66
N GLN A 273 -13.40 14.19 13.26
CA GLN A 273 -13.07 12.95 13.96
C GLN A 273 -13.26 11.74 13.04
N PRO A 274 -12.26 10.85 12.93
CA PRO A 274 -12.44 9.59 12.25
C PRO A 274 -13.39 8.68 13.06
N HIS A 275 -14.06 7.73 12.41
CA HIS A 275 -14.92 6.79 13.13
C HIS A 275 -14.17 5.99 14.20
N ARG A 276 -12.89 5.68 13.95
CA ARG A 276 -11.94 5.09 14.92
C ARG A 276 -10.58 5.72 14.69
N ALA A 277 -10.01 6.31 15.74
CA ALA A 277 -8.69 6.91 15.66
C ALA A 277 -7.59 5.85 15.71
N SER A 278 -6.54 6.03 14.90
CA SER A 278 -5.36 5.16 14.95
C SER A 278 -4.53 5.48 16.18
N ARG A 279 -3.72 4.50 16.64
CA ARG A 279 -2.82 4.66 17.78
C ARG A 279 -1.97 5.93 17.62
N GLY A 280 -1.87 6.69 18.71
CA GLY A 280 -1.17 7.98 18.72
C GLY A 280 -1.99 9.16 18.20
N ARG A 281 -3.25 8.95 17.79
CA ARG A 281 -4.18 9.98 17.28
C ARG A 281 -3.48 10.90 16.26
N PRO A 282 -2.99 10.33 15.14
CA PRO A 282 -2.37 11.13 14.10
C PRO A 282 -3.41 12.08 13.50
N TRP A 283 -2.92 13.18 12.92
CA TRP A 283 -3.81 14.18 12.34
C TRP A 283 -3.17 14.91 11.16
N LEU A 284 -4.03 15.19 10.19
CA LEU A 284 -3.72 16.02 9.03
C LEU A 284 -4.17 17.45 9.32
N TRP A 285 -3.27 18.39 9.12
CA TRP A 285 -3.54 19.80 9.27
C TRP A 285 -3.71 20.46 7.91
N ARG A 286 -4.96 20.76 7.56
CA ARG A 286 -5.29 21.52 6.35
C ARG A 286 -5.03 23.00 6.62
N LEU A 287 -4.13 23.62 5.87
CA LEU A 287 -3.70 24.99 6.18
C LEU A 287 -4.51 26.07 5.46
N ARG A 288 -5.16 25.73 4.33
CA ARG A 288 -6.03 26.63 3.55
C ARG A 288 -7.14 25.84 2.85
N PHE A 289 -8.21 26.53 2.45
CA PHE A 289 -9.27 25.99 1.59
C PHE A 289 -9.92 24.71 2.14
N PHE A 290 -10.37 24.72 3.40
CA PHE A 290 -11.01 23.56 4.02
C PHE A 290 -12.12 22.98 3.13
N GLY A 291 -12.13 21.66 2.93
CA GLY A 291 -13.12 20.96 2.12
C GLY A 291 -12.91 21.01 0.60
N HIS A 292 -11.96 21.79 0.08
CA HIS A 292 -11.68 21.82 -1.36
C HIS A 292 -10.82 20.61 -1.77
N GLN A 293 -11.33 19.82 -2.72
CA GLN A 293 -10.70 18.59 -3.22
C GLN A 293 -10.25 17.63 -2.10
N PRO A 294 -11.19 17.09 -1.31
CA PRO A 294 -10.89 16.46 -0.03
C PRO A 294 -10.41 15.00 -0.16
N ALA A 295 -9.96 14.57 -1.34
CA ALA A 295 -9.75 13.16 -1.63
C ALA A 295 -8.72 12.51 -0.69
N LEU A 296 -7.64 13.23 -0.38
CA LEU A 296 -6.62 12.80 0.58
C LEU A 296 -7.17 12.81 2.02
N GLU A 297 -7.85 13.89 2.41
CA GLU A 297 -8.44 13.99 3.75
C GLU A 297 -9.39 12.84 4.06
N LEU A 298 -10.27 12.52 3.12
CA LEU A 298 -11.23 11.43 3.28
C LEU A 298 -10.52 10.08 3.38
N GLU A 299 -9.50 9.85 2.55
CA GLU A 299 -8.74 8.59 2.60
C GLU A 299 -8.00 8.39 3.93
N LEU A 300 -7.50 9.48 4.54
CA LEU A 300 -6.84 9.49 5.84
C LEU A 300 -7.83 9.40 7.01
N LEU A 301 -9.00 10.06 6.94
CA LEU A 301 -10.09 9.95 7.92
C LEU A 301 -10.58 8.49 8.03
N GLU A 302 -10.75 7.80 6.90
CA GLU A 302 -11.08 6.36 6.88
C GLU A 302 -10.01 5.49 7.55
N ARG A 303 -8.76 5.96 7.54
CA ARG A 303 -7.58 5.33 8.13
C ARG A 303 -7.24 5.91 9.51
N GLY A 304 -8.19 6.54 10.17
CA GLY A 304 -8.09 6.90 11.58
C GLY A 304 -7.25 8.13 11.89
N PHE A 305 -6.93 8.94 10.89
CA PHE A 305 -6.40 10.29 11.10
C PHE A 305 -7.54 11.25 11.43
N HIS A 306 -7.27 12.21 12.32
CA HIS A 306 -8.14 13.38 12.45
C HIS A 306 -7.79 14.41 11.39
N LEU A 307 -8.73 15.27 11.05
CA LEU A 307 -8.50 16.43 10.19
C LEU A 307 -8.70 17.70 11.01
N ALA A 308 -7.70 18.57 11.03
CA ALA A 308 -7.75 19.84 11.74
C ALA A 308 -7.58 21.03 10.78
N TYR A 309 -8.15 22.16 11.17
CA TYR A 309 -8.05 23.44 10.49
C TYR A 309 -8.11 24.57 11.52
N VAL A 310 -7.28 25.59 11.32
CA VAL A 310 -7.41 26.90 11.98
C VAL A 310 -7.39 27.95 10.87
N ASP A 311 -8.18 29.02 11.00
CA ASP A 311 -8.20 30.03 9.95
C ASP A 311 -6.91 30.86 9.91
N LEU A 312 -6.16 30.65 8.84
CA LEU A 312 -4.93 31.35 8.50
C LEU A 312 -5.11 32.31 7.30
N ALA A 313 -6.34 32.63 6.92
CA ALA A 313 -6.62 33.53 5.80
C ALA A 313 -5.88 34.86 5.96
N GLN A 314 -5.25 35.31 4.87
CA GLN A 314 -4.56 36.60 4.79
C GLN A 314 -3.38 36.78 5.78
N LEU A 315 -2.87 35.70 6.38
CA LEU A 315 -1.72 35.77 7.28
C LEU A 315 -0.39 35.38 6.63
N PHE A 316 -0.42 34.75 5.45
CA PHE A 316 0.76 34.54 4.59
C PHE A 316 2.00 33.95 5.28
N GLY A 317 1.82 33.08 6.29
CA GLY A 317 2.93 32.49 7.05
C GLY A 317 3.62 33.44 8.03
N SER A 318 2.98 34.57 8.38
CA SER A 318 3.52 35.56 9.32
C SER A 318 3.69 35.00 10.74
N PRO A 319 4.42 35.70 11.63
CA PRO A 319 4.48 35.34 13.05
C PRO A 319 3.09 35.19 13.70
N ARG A 320 2.09 35.97 13.25
CA ARG A 320 0.71 35.83 13.73
C ARG A 320 0.05 34.56 13.20
N ALA A 321 0.36 34.13 11.98
CA ALA A 321 -0.07 32.83 11.47
C ALA A 321 0.51 31.71 12.34
N LEU A 322 1.82 31.76 12.62
CA LEU A 322 2.51 30.76 13.42
C LEU A 322 1.94 30.68 14.85
N ALA A 323 1.70 31.81 15.50
CA ALA A 323 1.08 31.85 16.84
C ALA A 323 -0.32 31.21 16.87
N ARG A 324 -1.14 31.39 15.81
CA ARG A 324 -2.44 30.71 15.70
C ARG A 324 -2.29 29.21 15.53
N MET A 325 -1.27 28.79 14.79
CA MET A 325 -0.96 27.37 14.63
C MET A 325 -0.54 26.78 15.98
N GLU A 326 0.42 27.39 16.66
CA GLU A 326 0.90 26.95 17.99
C GLU A 326 -0.24 26.81 19.00
N ALA A 327 -1.21 27.74 19.00
CA ALA A 327 -2.37 27.65 19.89
C ALA A 327 -3.27 26.43 19.60
N LEU A 328 -3.55 26.11 18.33
CA LEU A 328 -4.33 24.91 17.99
C LEU A 328 -3.52 23.63 18.27
N HIS A 329 -2.23 23.62 17.95
CA HIS A 329 -1.35 22.47 18.21
C HIS A 329 -1.27 22.17 19.71
N GLY A 330 -1.11 23.19 20.56
CA GLY A 330 -1.11 23.06 22.01
C GLY A 330 -2.40 22.42 22.54
N LEU A 331 -3.57 22.90 22.08
CA LEU A 331 -4.85 22.29 22.44
C LEU A 331 -4.90 20.81 22.05
N LEU A 332 -4.51 20.46 20.81
CA LEU A 332 -4.56 19.07 20.36
C LEU A 332 -3.57 18.18 21.14
N LEU A 333 -2.40 18.70 21.51
CA LEU A 333 -1.44 18.00 22.34
C LEU A 333 -2.03 17.68 23.73
N GLU A 334 -2.71 18.64 24.37
CA GLU A 334 -3.41 18.42 25.64
C GLU A 334 -4.54 17.38 25.54
N LEU A 335 -5.18 17.29 24.37
CA LEU A 335 -6.19 16.26 24.06
C LEU A 335 -5.57 14.89 23.71
N GLY A 336 -4.24 14.78 23.75
CA GLY A 336 -3.50 13.54 23.52
C GLY A 336 -3.39 13.15 22.05
N PHE A 337 -3.36 14.14 21.15
CA PHE A 337 -3.01 13.96 19.75
C PHE A 337 -1.50 13.82 19.58
N SER A 338 -1.08 13.27 18.44
CA SER A 338 0.34 13.26 18.06
C SER A 338 0.90 14.68 18.07
N SER A 339 2.07 14.89 18.67
CA SER A 339 2.80 16.17 18.60
C SER A 339 3.34 16.48 17.20
N ARG A 340 3.27 15.52 16.28
CA ARG A 340 3.78 15.61 14.91
C ARG A 340 2.62 15.56 13.90
N PRO A 341 1.95 16.69 13.60
CA PRO A 341 0.99 16.77 12.50
C PRO A 341 1.64 16.51 11.13
N VAL A 342 0.80 16.07 10.20
CA VAL A 342 1.08 16.13 8.77
C VAL A 342 0.50 17.44 8.24
N LEU A 343 1.32 18.30 7.63
CA LEU A 343 0.85 19.58 7.13
C LEU A 343 0.47 19.49 5.65
N LEU A 344 -0.73 19.94 5.30
CA LEU A 344 -1.22 20.02 3.92
C LEU A 344 -1.38 21.47 3.49
N GLY A 345 -0.44 21.92 2.67
CA GLY A 345 -0.44 23.22 2.02
C GLY A 345 -0.81 23.10 0.55
N MET A 346 -1.74 23.94 0.10
CA MET A 346 -2.10 24.03 -1.32
C MET A 346 -2.05 25.48 -1.78
N SER A 347 -1.41 25.73 -2.93
CA SER A 347 -1.23 27.09 -3.45
C SER A 347 -0.60 27.98 -2.36
N ARG A 348 -1.24 29.12 -2.03
CA ARG A 348 -0.84 30.02 -0.93
C ARG A 348 -0.76 29.38 0.47
N GLY A 349 -1.29 28.17 0.65
CA GLY A 349 -1.11 27.37 1.86
C GLY A 349 0.32 26.88 2.07
N GLY A 350 1.21 26.98 1.06
CA GLY A 350 2.63 26.69 1.22
C GLY A 350 3.36 27.63 2.18
N LEU A 351 2.88 28.87 2.34
CA LEU A 351 3.50 29.85 3.22
C LEU A 351 3.42 29.46 4.71
N PRO A 352 2.23 29.21 5.30
CA PRO A 352 2.15 28.70 6.67
C PRO A 352 2.76 27.30 6.81
N LEU A 353 2.77 26.48 5.75
CA LEU A 353 3.41 25.16 5.75
C LEU A 353 4.92 25.27 6.03
N LEU A 354 5.60 26.16 5.29
CA LEU A 354 7.03 26.40 5.46
C LEU A 354 7.32 27.12 6.78
N ALA A 355 6.47 28.07 7.19
CA ALA A 355 6.63 28.77 8.46
C ALA A 355 6.65 27.79 9.65
N TRP A 356 5.68 26.87 9.71
CA TRP A 356 5.66 25.83 10.73
C TRP A 356 6.83 24.86 10.60
N GLY A 357 7.06 24.30 9.40
CA GLY A 357 8.11 23.30 9.20
C GLY A 357 9.51 23.81 9.58
N ASN A 358 9.79 25.09 9.32
CA ASN A 358 11.06 25.72 9.69
C ASN A 358 11.17 25.97 11.20
N ALA A 359 10.08 26.39 11.86
CA ALA A 359 10.08 26.70 13.29
C ALA A 359 10.03 25.44 14.17
N HIS A 360 9.33 24.40 13.71
CA HIS A 360 8.94 23.23 14.50
C HIS A 360 9.29 21.90 13.80
N PRO A 361 10.57 21.67 13.44
CA PRO A 361 10.97 20.50 12.65
C PRO A 361 10.75 19.17 13.38
N ALA A 362 10.99 19.13 14.70
CA ALA A 362 10.77 17.93 15.53
C ALA A 362 9.28 17.60 15.73
N GLU A 363 8.41 18.61 15.61
CA GLU A 363 6.96 18.54 15.76
C GLU A 363 6.27 18.47 14.39
N THR A 364 6.96 17.91 13.39
CA THR A 364 6.42 17.72 12.05
C THR A 364 6.59 16.27 11.61
N ALA A 365 5.49 15.64 11.18
CA ALA A 365 5.54 14.29 10.63
C ALA A 365 5.91 14.30 9.14
N ALA A 366 5.25 15.16 8.36
CA ALA A 366 5.50 15.33 6.93
C ALA A 366 4.98 16.68 6.43
N LEU A 367 5.57 17.17 5.34
CA LEU A 367 5.12 18.34 4.61
C LEU A 367 4.54 17.92 3.26
N VAL A 368 3.24 18.12 3.08
CA VAL A 368 2.51 17.81 1.85
C VAL A 368 2.16 19.10 1.12
N GLY A 369 2.78 19.29 -0.05
CA GLY A 369 2.59 20.46 -0.89
C GLY A 369 1.90 20.15 -2.20
N ASP A 370 0.91 20.98 -2.55
CA ASP A 370 0.26 20.95 -3.87
C ASP A 370 0.35 22.33 -4.54
N ASN A 371 1.09 22.40 -5.66
CA ASN A 371 1.31 23.64 -6.43
C ASN A 371 1.64 24.82 -5.50
N LEU A 372 2.60 24.63 -4.60
CA LEU A 372 2.86 25.51 -3.47
C LEU A 372 3.37 26.89 -3.89
N VAL A 373 2.87 27.93 -3.23
CA VAL A 373 3.58 29.20 -3.10
C VAL A 373 4.60 29.05 -1.97
N CYS A 374 5.88 29.26 -2.30
CA CYS A 374 6.99 29.22 -1.35
C CYS A 374 7.71 30.58 -1.24
N ASP A 375 7.52 31.46 -2.23
CA ASP A 375 8.21 32.75 -2.36
C ASP A 375 7.19 33.86 -2.62
N LEU A 376 7.04 34.78 -1.66
CA LEU A 376 6.08 35.88 -1.72
C LEU A 376 6.34 36.82 -2.91
N ARG A 377 7.58 36.90 -3.40
CA ARG A 377 7.95 37.74 -4.54
C ARG A 377 7.32 37.22 -5.83
N THR A 378 7.13 35.90 -5.94
CA THR A 378 6.55 35.27 -7.14
C THR A 378 5.04 35.46 -7.18
N TRP A 379 4.33 34.86 -6.24
CA TRP A 379 2.95 35.16 -5.91
C TRP A 379 2.91 35.53 -4.42
N PRO A 380 2.31 36.67 -4.01
CA PRO A 380 1.52 37.58 -4.85
C PRO A 380 2.32 38.71 -5.53
N GLY A 381 3.66 38.81 -5.36
CA GLY A 381 4.47 39.94 -5.84
C GLY A 381 4.66 40.07 -7.37
N GLY A 382 4.48 39.00 -8.13
CA GLY A 382 4.55 38.99 -9.59
C GLY A 382 5.93 38.77 -10.20
N GLN A 383 6.99 38.59 -9.41
CA GLN A 383 8.34 38.35 -9.92
C GLN A 383 8.44 36.92 -10.49
N GLY A 384 8.38 36.81 -11.82
CA GLY A 384 8.45 35.50 -12.49
C GLY A 384 7.26 34.59 -12.15
N GLY A 385 6.09 35.18 -11.86
CA GLY A 385 4.83 34.53 -11.54
C GLY A 385 3.66 35.51 -11.66
N LYS A 386 2.44 35.11 -11.27
CA LYS A 386 1.27 35.99 -11.39
C LYS A 386 1.19 36.97 -10.22
N ARG A 387 1.15 38.27 -10.53
CA ARG A 387 0.89 39.34 -9.55
C ARG A 387 -0.55 39.30 -9.05
N SER A 388 -0.74 39.56 -7.75
CA SER A 388 -2.05 39.81 -7.13
C SER A 388 -1.95 41.06 -6.26
N ASP A 389 -2.32 42.22 -6.79
CA ASP A 389 -2.12 43.51 -6.09
C ASP A 389 -2.80 43.54 -4.72
N GLY A 390 -4.04 43.05 -4.63
CA GLY A 390 -4.78 43.02 -3.37
C GLY A 390 -4.13 42.13 -2.32
N ASP A 391 -3.63 40.95 -2.70
CA ASP A 391 -2.92 40.07 -1.77
C ASP A 391 -1.51 40.63 -1.45
N TRP A 392 -0.84 41.28 -2.41
CA TRP A 392 0.46 41.91 -2.20
C TRP A 392 0.38 43.05 -1.18
N GLN A 393 -0.61 43.94 -1.30
CA GLN A 393 -0.82 44.99 -0.30
C GLN A 393 -1.10 44.43 1.10
N ARG A 394 -1.82 43.29 1.19
CA ARG A 394 -2.03 42.60 2.47
C ARG A 394 -0.75 42.00 3.02
N VAL A 395 0.13 41.44 2.18
CA VAL A 395 1.46 40.97 2.61
C VAL A 395 2.27 42.11 3.19
N LEU A 396 2.33 43.26 2.51
CA LEU A 396 3.05 44.45 3.00
C LEU A 396 2.50 44.91 4.35
N ALA A 397 1.17 44.98 4.50
CA ALA A 397 0.52 45.36 5.75
C ALA A 397 0.77 44.35 6.88
N GLU A 398 0.66 43.05 6.59
CA GLU A 398 0.80 41.98 7.59
C GLU A 398 2.22 41.90 8.15
N TYR A 399 3.21 41.99 7.26
CA TYR A 399 4.62 41.95 7.64
C TYR A 399 5.20 43.32 8.03
N LYS A 400 4.41 44.39 7.83
CA LYS A 400 4.85 45.79 7.99
C LYS A 400 6.09 46.10 7.14
N TRP A 401 6.07 45.66 5.88
CA TRP A 401 7.14 45.84 4.93
C TRP A 401 6.80 46.91 3.90
N THR A 402 7.83 47.61 3.42
CA THR A 402 7.78 48.36 2.17
C THR A 402 7.87 47.42 0.97
N GLU A 403 7.49 47.89 -0.22
CA GLU A 403 7.64 47.09 -1.46
C GLU A 403 9.10 46.68 -1.70
N ALA A 404 10.06 47.57 -1.44
CA ALA A 404 11.48 47.31 -1.61
C ALA A 404 11.96 46.20 -0.66
N GLU A 405 11.55 46.24 0.60
CA GLU A 405 11.86 45.17 1.56
C GLU A 405 11.25 43.84 1.13
N ALA A 406 9.96 43.82 0.76
CA ALA A 406 9.29 42.59 0.35
C ALA A 406 9.91 41.98 -0.93
N ALA A 407 10.35 42.81 -1.87
CA ALA A 407 11.10 42.37 -3.05
C ALA A 407 12.49 41.82 -2.69
N ALA A 408 13.16 42.40 -1.68
CA ALA A 408 14.50 41.97 -1.25
C ALA A 408 14.49 40.67 -0.43
N ARG A 409 13.47 40.44 0.42
CA ARG A 409 13.46 39.34 1.40
C ARG A 409 12.23 38.42 1.36
N GLY A 410 11.38 38.53 0.34
CA GLY A 410 10.12 37.78 0.26
C GLY A 410 10.26 36.25 0.12
N ASP A 411 11.47 35.73 -0.11
CA ASP A 411 11.76 34.28 -0.13
C ASP A 411 12.32 33.73 1.18
N PHE A 412 12.30 34.49 2.27
CA PHE A 412 12.88 34.11 3.56
C PHE A 412 12.44 32.72 4.06
N LEU A 413 11.21 32.27 3.73
CA LEU A 413 10.73 30.93 4.10
C LEU A 413 11.52 29.79 3.43
N LEU A 414 12.08 30.02 2.24
CA LEU A 414 12.98 29.06 1.60
C LEU A 414 14.37 29.00 2.27
N GLY A 415 14.74 30.01 3.04
CA GLY A 415 16.02 30.05 3.76
C GLY A 415 16.09 29.13 4.99
N GLY A 416 14.93 28.77 5.57
CA GLY A 416 14.87 27.95 6.80
C GLY A 416 14.79 26.43 6.59
N VAL A 417 14.73 25.98 5.34
CA VAL A 417 14.35 24.59 4.99
C VAL A 417 15.38 23.53 5.36
N GLU A 418 16.62 23.92 5.65
CA GLU A 418 17.69 22.99 6.04
C GLU A 418 17.38 22.30 7.37
N ALA A 419 16.77 23.01 8.32
CA ALA A 419 16.43 22.45 9.63
C ALA A 419 15.44 21.27 9.55
N PRO A 420 14.26 21.40 8.93
CA PRO A 420 13.35 20.26 8.76
C PRO A 420 13.91 19.15 7.85
N ALA A 421 14.68 19.49 6.82
CA ALA A 421 15.32 18.49 5.98
C ALA A 421 16.31 17.60 6.77
N LYS A 422 17.18 18.19 7.59
CA LYS A 422 18.12 17.46 8.47
C LYS A 422 17.43 16.70 9.60
N ALA A 423 16.28 17.19 10.07
CA ALA A 423 15.46 16.47 11.04
C ALA A 423 14.74 15.24 10.44
N GLY A 424 14.93 14.97 9.15
CA GLY A 424 14.32 13.81 8.47
C GLY A 424 12.85 13.99 8.13
N VAL A 425 12.34 15.24 8.09
CA VAL A 425 10.97 15.52 7.68
C VAL A 425 10.84 15.28 6.16
N PRO A 426 9.99 14.33 5.72
CA PRO A 426 9.78 14.08 4.30
C PRO A 426 8.98 15.21 3.66
N LEU A 427 9.44 15.64 2.48
CA LEU A 427 8.73 16.58 1.61
C LEU A 427 8.01 15.82 0.49
N LEU A 428 6.68 15.93 0.48
CA LEU A 428 5.79 15.23 -0.44
C LEU A 428 5.13 16.28 -1.36
N LEU A 429 5.46 16.28 -2.66
CA LEU A 429 5.03 17.32 -3.59
C LEU A 429 4.18 16.78 -4.73
N VAL A 430 3.00 17.36 -4.92
CA VAL A 430 2.17 17.20 -6.12
C VAL A 430 2.30 18.47 -6.94
N GLN A 431 2.84 18.36 -8.16
CA GLN A 431 3.28 19.55 -8.89
C GLN A 431 2.84 19.55 -10.36
N GLY A 432 1.93 20.46 -10.71
CA GLY A 432 1.68 20.89 -12.09
C GLY A 432 2.95 21.49 -12.68
N LEU A 433 3.46 20.90 -13.75
CA LEU A 433 4.72 21.33 -14.37
C LEU A 433 4.54 22.52 -15.32
N ALA A 434 3.32 22.82 -15.73
CA ALA A 434 2.99 23.94 -16.61
C ALA A 434 2.41 25.15 -15.86
N ASP A 435 2.41 25.13 -14.52
CA ASP A 435 1.83 26.17 -13.67
C ASP A 435 2.42 27.56 -13.98
N GLN A 436 1.58 28.48 -14.46
CA GLN A 436 1.98 29.88 -14.75
C GLN A 436 1.59 30.85 -13.63
N VAL A 437 0.69 30.45 -12.73
CA VAL A 437 0.26 31.28 -11.60
C VAL A 437 1.32 31.26 -10.51
N VAL A 438 1.79 30.06 -10.18
CA VAL A 438 2.82 29.78 -9.18
C VAL A 438 3.92 28.94 -9.84
N PRO A 439 4.87 29.58 -10.55
CA PRO A 439 5.80 28.83 -11.38
C PRO A 439 6.65 27.83 -10.58
N PRO A 440 6.69 26.54 -11.00
CA PRO A 440 7.26 25.47 -10.18
C PRO A 440 8.75 25.67 -9.91
N LEU A 441 9.50 26.15 -10.91
CA LEU A 441 10.95 26.39 -10.81
C LEU A 441 11.32 27.49 -9.81
N ALA A 442 10.39 28.41 -9.51
CA ALA A 442 10.60 29.45 -8.50
C ALA A 442 10.05 29.04 -7.12
N ASN A 443 9.17 28.03 -7.07
CA ASN A 443 8.47 27.59 -5.87
C ASN A 443 8.70 26.10 -5.57
N GLY A 444 7.73 25.22 -5.81
CA GLY A 444 7.77 23.82 -5.37
C GLY A 444 9.01 23.03 -5.83
N LEU A 445 9.48 23.21 -7.06
CA LEU A 445 10.71 22.56 -7.54
C LEU A 445 11.98 23.21 -6.97
N ARG A 446 11.95 24.53 -6.68
CA ARG A 446 13.04 25.19 -5.95
C ARG A 446 13.14 24.64 -4.52
N LEU A 447 12.00 24.50 -3.85
CA LEU A 447 11.91 23.89 -2.53
C LEU A 447 12.47 22.46 -2.55
N ALA A 448 12.03 21.62 -3.49
CA ALA A 448 12.55 20.25 -3.66
C ALA A 448 14.08 20.21 -3.84
N LYS A 449 14.63 21.13 -4.65
CA LYS A 449 16.08 21.23 -4.87
C LYS A 449 16.82 21.58 -3.58
N LEU A 450 16.35 22.58 -2.84
CA LEU A 450 16.95 23.00 -1.56
C LEU A 450 16.85 21.88 -0.51
N TRP A 451 15.71 21.19 -0.44
CA TRP A 451 15.49 20.08 0.49
C TRP A 451 16.48 18.94 0.25
N ARG A 452 16.66 18.52 -1.02
CA ARG A 452 17.64 17.49 -1.40
C ARG A 452 19.08 17.91 -1.11
N ALA A 453 19.42 19.19 -1.37
CA ALA A 453 20.75 19.71 -1.08
C ALA A 453 21.09 19.68 0.42
N ALA A 454 20.08 19.78 1.27
CA ALA A 454 20.21 19.62 2.73
C ALA A 454 20.20 18.15 3.21
N GLY A 455 20.15 17.16 2.29
CA GLY A 455 20.08 15.74 2.61
C GLY A 455 18.68 15.22 2.94
N GLY A 456 17.64 16.03 2.77
CA GLY A 456 16.26 15.65 3.05
C GLY A 456 15.62 14.80 1.94
N SER A 457 14.67 13.95 2.34
CA SER A 457 13.89 13.13 1.40
C SER A 457 12.81 13.94 0.67
N VAL A 458 12.68 13.73 -0.64
CA VAL A 458 11.67 14.39 -1.49
C VAL A 458 11.00 13.40 -2.41
N THR A 459 9.70 13.20 -2.24
CA THR A 459 8.84 12.48 -3.18
C THR A 459 8.07 13.48 -4.02
N LEU A 460 8.20 13.39 -5.35
CA LEU A 460 7.57 14.31 -6.29
C LEU A 460 6.66 13.53 -7.24
N TRP A 461 5.39 13.93 -7.30
CA TRP A 461 4.42 13.50 -8.30
C TRP A 461 4.20 14.62 -9.33
N PRO A 462 4.96 14.62 -10.44
CA PRO A 462 4.80 15.62 -11.48
C PRO A 462 3.51 15.39 -12.28
N LYS A 463 2.75 16.45 -12.52
CA LYS A 463 1.57 16.50 -13.38
C LYS A 463 1.98 17.20 -14.68
N ALA A 464 2.54 16.42 -15.61
CA ALA A 464 3.02 16.93 -16.90
C ALA A 464 1.88 17.63 -17.67
N GLY A 465 2.16 18.82 -18.20
CA GLY A 465 1.18 19.62 -18.95
C GLY A 465 0.05 20.24 -18.12
N GLN A 466 -0.02 20.00 -16.81
CA GLN A 466 -1.05 20.61 -15.95
C GLN A 466 -0.58 21.95 -15.39
N ASP A 467 -1.49 22.93 -15.41
CA ASP A 467 -1.34 24.28 -14.84
C ASP A 467 -1.57 24.25 -13.32
N HIS A 468 -1.83 25.41 -12.70
CA HIS A 468 -2.12 25.55 -11.27
C HIS A 468 -3.29 24.70 -10.77
N HIS A 469 -4.25 24.41 -11.64
CA HIS A 469 -5.38 23.53 -11.37
C HIS A 469 -5.43 22.39 -12.38
N PRO A 470 -5.97 21.21 -12.00
CA PRO A 470 -6.53 20.90 -10.69
C PRO A 470 -5.45 20.65 -9.62
N HIS A 471 -5.78 20.95 -8.36
CA HIS A 471 -5.05 20.40 -7.22
C HIS A 471 -5.32 18.88 -7.08
N GLY A 472 -4.73 18.26 -6.06
CA GLY A 472 -4.88 16.86 -5.72
C GLY A 472 -3.96 15.94 -6.51
N LEU A 473 -3.69 14.78 -5.91
CA LEU A 473 -3.19 13.59 -6.59
C LEU A 473 -4.36 12.62 -6.76
N HIS A 474 -4.54 12.11 -7.98
CA HIS A 474 -5.63 11.19 -8.30
C HIS A 474 -5.08 9.92 -8.94
N PRO A 475 -5.21 8.75 -8.28
CA PRO A 475 -5.74 8.55 -6.92
C PRO A 475 -4.81 9.08 -5.80
N PRO A 476 -5.34 9.41 -4.60
CA PRO A 476 -4.53 9.91 -3.48
C PRO A 476 -3.70 8.82 -2.76
N SER A 477 -3.96 7.55 -3.03
CA SER A 477 -3.35 6.42 -2.30
C SER A 477 -1.82 6.40 -2.25
N PRO A 478 -1.06 6.78 -3.30
CA PRO A 478 0.40 6.89 -3.19
C PRO A 478 0.85 7.90 -2.14
N LEU A 479 0.11 9.02 -2.00
CA LEU A 479 0.40 10.06 -1.02
C LEU A 479 -0.01 9.62 0.39
N THR A 480 -1.17 8.98 0.53
CA THR A 480 -1.63 8.34 1.78
C THR A 480 -0.60 7.35 2.31
N ARG A 481 0.00 6.55 1.43
CA ARG A 481 1.04 5.58 1.78
C ARG A 481 2.26 6.25 2.42
N GLU A 482 2.81 7.29 1.80
CA GLU A 482 3.96 8.02 2.34
C GLU A 482 3.65 8.68 3.68
N ILE A 483 2.44 9.24 3.83
CA ILE A 483 1.98 9.83 5.10
C ILE A 483 1.92 8.77 6.21
N HIS A 484 1.42 7.58 5.92
CA HIS A 484 1.40 6.49 6.89
C HIS A 484 2.81 6.11 7.35
N PHE A 485 3.77 5.98 6.42
CA PHE A 485 5.17 5.71 6.78
C PHE A 485 5.77 6.83 7.62
N ALA A 486 5.55 8.09 7.26
CA ALA A 486 6.04 9.26 8.01
C ALA A 486 5.51 9.30 9.45
N CYS A 487 4.30 8.78 9.68
CA CYS A 487 3.67 8.68 11.00
C CYS A 487 4.01 7.38 11.76
N GLY A 488 4.84 6.48 11.20
CA GLY A 488 5.13 5.17 11.82
C GLY A 488 3.93 4.20 11.81
N LEU A 489 2.95 4.44 10.94
CA LEU A 489 1.74 3.63 10.76
C LEU A 489 1.77 2.83 9.45
N GLY A 490 2.77 3.07 8.60
CA GLY A 490 3.00 2.36 7.35
C GLY A 490 3.30 0.90 7.61
N ARG A 491 2.79 0.04 6.72
CA ARG A 491 3.16 -1.36 6.65
C ARG A 491 3.71 -1.63 5.28
N ASN A 492 4.82 -2.35 5.22
CA ASN A 492 5.40 -2.75 3.96
C ASN A 492 4.81 -4.10 3.52
N PRO A 493 3.98 -4.17 2.46
CA PRO A 493 3.42 -5.42 1.98
C PRO A 493 4.50 -6.37 1.42
N ALA A 494 5.65 -5.86 0.98
CA ALA A 494 6.73 -6.65 0.41
C ALA A 494 7.43 -7.58 1.43
N THR A 495 7.21 -7.37 2.72
CA THR A 495 7.77 -8.19 3.82
C THR A 495 6.78 -9.21 4.37
N TRP A 496 5.53 -9.22 3.89
CA TRP A 496 4.52 -10.13 4.38
C TRP A 496 4.72 -11.48 3.70
N ALA A 497 4.98 -12.55 4.44
CA ALA A 497 5.03 -13.88 3.86
C ALA A 497 3.60 -14.33 3.50
N VAL A 498 3.16 -14.05 2.27
CA VAL A 498 1.83 -14.40 1.75
C VAL A 498 1.92 -15.09 0.40
N PRO A 499 1.01 -16.02 0.08
CA PRO A 499 1.00 -16.68 -1.21
C PRO A 499 0.55 -15.72 -2.31
N SER A 500 0.92 -16.00 -3.56
CA SER A 500 0.34 -15.31 -4.69
C SER A 500 -1.06 -15.87 -4.99
N ALA A 501 -1.99 -15.00 -5.38
CA ALA A 501 -3.29 -15.39 -5.92
C ALA A 501 -3.21 -15.68 -7.44
N GLU A 502 -2.01 -15.82 -8.00
CA GLU A 502 -1.84 -15.78 -9.44
C GLU A 502 -2.24 -17.09 -10.15
N TYR A 503 -2.87 -16.92 -11.31
CA TYR A 503 -3.20 -17.98 -12.26
C TYR A 503 -2.67 -17.58 -13.64
N ARG A 504 -1.89 -18.46 -14.30
CA ARG A 504 -1.29 -18.14 -15.61
C ARG A 504 -1.47 -19.24 -16.63
N GLY A 505 -1.68 -18.81 -17.88
CA GLY A 505 -1.75 -19.67 -19.06
C GLY A 505 -0.39 -20.16 -19.56
N HIS A 506 -0.43 -20.86 -20.69
CA HIS A 506 0.74 -21.38 -21.41
C HIS A 506 1.89 -20.39 -21.65
N PRO A 507 1.67 -19.08 -21.94
CA PRO A 507 2.75 -18.14 -22.18
C PRO A 507 3.73 -17.97 -21.01
N ALA A 508 3.29 -18.21 -19.78
CA ALA A 508 4.15 -18.17 -18.59
C ALA A 508 4.83 -19.52 -18.28
N GLY A 509 4.63 -20.52 -19.13
CA GLY A 509 5.10 -21.89 -18.94
C GLY A 509 4.33 -22.69 -17.88
N TRP A 510 3.22 -22.15 -17.35
CA TRP A 510 2.44 -22.81 -16.30
C TRP A 510 1.43 -23.82 -16.84
N GLY A 511 1.11 -23.77 -18.13
CA GLY A 511 0.15 -24.69 -18.74
C GLY A 511 -1.32 -24.43 -18.35
N GLY A 512 -1.66 -23.25 -17.83
CA GLY A 512 -3.03 -22.94 -17.38
C GLY A 512 -3.29 -23.40 -15.95
N GLU A 513 -2.34 -23.15 -15.04
CA GLU A 513 -2.38 -23.64 -13.67
C GLU A 513 -2.29 -22.51 -12.63
N THR A 514 -2.50 -22.86 -11.36
CA THR A 514 -2.40 -21.97 -10.22
C THR A 514 -0.96 -21.89 -9.70
N TRP A 515 -0.64 -20.79 -9.03
CA TRP A 515 0.62 -20.61 -8.31
C TRP A 515 0.91 -21.76 -7.33
N TRP A 516 -0.12 -22.27 -6.65
CA TRP A 516 -0.01 -23.38 -5.69
C TRP A 516 0.47 -24.69 -6.31
N ARG A 517 -0.06 -25.07 -7.48
CA ARG A 517 0.42 -26.26 -8.20
C ARG A 517 1.89 -26.12 -8.58
N GLN A 518 2.30 -24.92 -8.96
CA GLN A 518 3.69 -24.67 -9.30
C GLN A 518 4.59 -24.72 -8.06
N LEU A 519 4.15 -24.17 -6.91
CA LEU A 519 4.86 -24.33 -5.64
C LEU A 519 5.04 -25.81 -5.28
N GLU A 520 4.00 -26.63 -5.40
CA GLU A 520 4.10 -28.07 -5.11
C GLU A 520 5.09 -28.77 -6.05
N ARG A 521 5.09 -28.43 -7.35
CA ARG A 521 6.09 -28.93 -8.31
C ARG A 521 7.51 -28.55 -7.90
N LEU A 522 7.75 -27.30 -7.52
CA LEU A 522 9.07 -26.86 -7.06
C LEU A 522 9.52 -27.62 -5.80
N ARG A 523 8.61 -27.89 -4.86
CA ARG A 523 8.92 -28.68 -3.66
C ARG A 523 9.24 -30.14 -3.99
N ASN A 524 8.50 -30.75 -4.91
CA ASN A 524 8.78 -32.11 -5.37
C ASN A 524 10.14 -32.18 -6.08
N LEU A 525 10.42 -31.20 -6.93
CA LEU A 525 11.70 -31.11 -7.61
C LEU A 525 12.87 -30.98 -6.64
N GLY A 526 12.74 -30.16 -5.58
CA GLY A 526 13.76 -30.09 -4.52
C GLY A 526 14.01 -31.45 -3.86
N ARG A 527 12.96 -32.24 -3.61
CA ARG A 527 13.07 -33.61 -3.06
C ARG A 527 13.73 -34.59 -4.04
N GLU A 528 13.54 -34.38 -5.34
CA GLU A 528 14.18 -35.19 -6.39
C GLU A 528 15.63 -34.81 -6.63
N GLN A 529 16.04 -33.60 -6.22
CA GLN A 529 17.39 -33.05 -6.44
C GLN A 529 18.09 -32.63 -5.13
N PRO A 530 18.15 -33.49 -4.09
CA PRO A 530 18.74 -33.12 -2.80
C PRO A 530 20.25 -32.83 -2.88
N GLN A 531 20.91 -33.32 -3.94
CA GLN A 531 22.34 -33.10 -4.19
C GLN A 531 22.67 -31.76 -4.89
N ALA A 532 21.70 -30.89 -5.14
CA ALA A 532 21.94 -29.62 -5.81
C ALA A 532 22.82 -28.70 -4.95
N GLU A 533 24.04 -28.41 -5.42
CA GLU A 533 24.98 -27.53 -4.69
C GLU A 533 24.64 -26.05 -4.89
N ILE A 534 23.95 -25.72 -5.98
CA ILE A 534 23.51 -24.36 -6.30
C ILE A 534 21.99 -24.36 -6.45
N VAL A 535 21.32 -23.47 -5.73
CA VAL A 535 19.89 -23.21 -5.90
C VAL A 535 19.68 -21.76 -6.32
N PHE A 536 18.99 -21.57 -7.45
CA PHE A 536 18.53 -20.25 -7.89
C PHE A 536 17.11 -20.00 -7.35
N LEU A 537 16.95 -18.87 -6.66
CA LEU A 537 15.66 -18.38 -6.16
C LEU A 537 15.32 -17.05 -6.82
N GLY A 538 14.08 -16.95 -7.30
CA GLY A 538 13.63 -15.72 -7.94
C GLY A 538 12.29 -15.88 -8.63
N ASP A 539 12.10 -15.07 -9.67
CA ASP A 539 10.85 -14.96 -10.41
C ASP A 539 10.90 -15.56 -11.84
N SER A 540 10.25 -14.93 -12.81
CA SER A 540 10.26 -15.33 -14.23
C SER A 540 11.65 -15.30 -14.84
N LEU A 541 12.53 -14.41 -14.39
CA LEU A 541 13.90 -14.28 -14.91
C LEU A 541 14.73 -15.50 -14.52
N THR A 542 14.60 -15.93 -13.27
CA THR A 542 15.23 -17.15 -12.75
C THR A 542 14.61 -18.41 -13.36
N GLN A 543 13.29 -18.45 -13.53
CA GLN A 543 12.60 -19.52 -14.24
C GLN A 543 13.05 -19.63 -15.70
N GLY A 544 13.36 -18.51 -16.35
CA GLY A 544 13.76 -18.45 -17.76
C GLY A 544 15.01 -19.27 -18.07
N LEU A 545 15.99 -19.30 -17.17
CA LEU A 545 17.28 -19.98 -17.33
C LEU A 545 17.15 -21.46 -17.74
N THR A 546 16.17 -22.15 -17.16
CA THR A 546 15.92 -23.58 -17.37
C THR A 546 14.61 -23.83 -18.14
N GLY A 547 13.78 -22.81 -18.29
CA GLY A 547 12.38 -22.97 -18.66
C GLY A 547 11.51 -23.54 -17.53
N ALA A 548 10.20 -23.61 -17.78
CA ALA A 548 9.21 -23.94 -16.75
C ALA A 548 9.13 -25.43 -16.38
N VAL A 549 9.64 -26.31 -17.23
CA VAL A 549 9.50 -27.77 -17.10
C VAL A 549 10.74 -28.42 -16.49
N ASP A 550 11.92 -28.20 -17.08
CA ASP A 550 13.10 -29.00 -16.76
C ASP A 550 13.82 -28.56 -15.48
N ARG A 551 13.86 -27.24 -15.21
CA ARG A 551 14.26 -26.64 -13.91
C ARG A 551 15.64 -27.02 -13.35
N ILE A 552 16.43 -27.81 -14.07
CA ILE A 552 17.74 -28.33 -13.67
C ILE A 552 18.75 -28.03 -14.78
N ALA A 553 19.98 -27.67 -14.42
CA ALA A 553 21.09 -27.57 -15.36
C ALA A 553 21.59 -28.97 -15.76
N ARG A 554 21.70 -29.24 -17.06
CA ARG A 554 22.11 -30.53 -17.62
C ARG A 554 23.49 -30.45 -18.22
N VAL A 555 24.32 -31.48 -17.99
CA VAL A 555 25.70 -31.55 -18.50
C VAL A 555 25.77 -31.48 -20.03
N ASP A 556 24.80 -32.05 -20.72
CA ASP A 556 24.70 -32.16 -22.18
C ASP A 556 23.66 -31.19 -22.79
N GLY A 557 23.13 -30.27 -21.98
CA GLY A 557 22.10 -29.34 -22.41
C GLY A 557 22.64 -28.18 -23.24
N SER A 558 21.75 -27.56 -24.02
CA SER A 558 22.08 -26.47 -24.95
C SER A 558 21.66 -25.09 -24.44
N ARG A 559 21.14 -24.95 -23.21
CA ARG A 559 20.85 -23.64 -22.61
C ARG A 559 22.12 -23.01 -22.05
N PRO A 560 22.17 -21.68 -21.85
CA PRO A 560 23.29 -21.04 -21.18
C PRO A 560 23.62 -21.65 -19.80
N ILE A 561 22.61 -21.97 -18.99
CA ILE A 561 22.80 -22.58 -17.65
C ILE A 561 23.41 -23.98 -17.73
N ASP A 562 23.08 -24.75 -18.77
CA ASP A 562 23.62 -26.09 -18.99
C ASP A 562 25.11 -26.04 -19.31
N ARG A 563 25.47 -25.17 -20.27
CA ARG A 563 26.87 -25.01 -20.71
C ARG A 563 27.78 -24.51 -19.60
N ILE A 564 27.27 -23.65 -18.72
CA ILE A 564 28.08 -22.97 -17.71
C ILE A 564 28.06 -23.72 -16.37
N LEU A 565 26.90 -24.20 -15.92
CA LEU A 565 26.70 -24.78 -14.58
C LEU A 565 26.21 -26.24 -14.60
N GLY A 566 26.16 -26.89 -15.77
CA GLY A 566 25.68 -28.27 -15.89
C GLY A 566 26.49 -29.28 -15.06
N GLN A 567 27.80 -29.08 -14.92
CA GLN A 567 28.67 -29.90 -14.06
C GLN A 567 28.43 -29.66 -12.57
N THR A 568 27.95 -28.46 -12.21
CA THR A 568 27.81 -27.95 -10.84
C THR A 568 26.39 -28.17 -10.27
N LYS A 569 25.57 -28.99 -10.95
CA LYS A 569 24.25 -29.46 -10.50
C LYS A 569 23.33 -28.34 -9.99
N ALA A 570 23.16 -27.29 -10.79
CA ALA A 570 22.30 -26.17 -10.44
C ALA A 570 20.80 -26.50 -10.58
N LEU A 571 20.02 -26.08 -9.59
CA LEU A 571 18.57 -26.20 -9.52
C LEU A 571 17.92 -24.82 -9.58
N SER A 572 16.96 -24.61 -10.48
CA SER A 572 16.18 -23.38 -10.58
C SER A 572 14.81 -23.54 -9.93
N LEU A 573 14.61 -22.84 -8.81
CA LEU A 573 13.34 -22.72 -8.10
C LEU A 573 12.70 -21.34 -8.30
N GLY A 574 12.95 -20.72 -9.45
CA GLY A 574 12.31 -19.47 -9.87
C GLY A 574 10.83 -19.67 -10.21
N LEU A 575 9.99 -18.69 -9.90
CA LEU A 575 8.56 -18.77 -10.21
C LEU A 575 8.03 -17.50 -10.87
N SER A 576 7.55 -17.62 -12.10
CA SER A 576 7.03 -16.49 -12.88
C SER A 576 5.99 -15.65 -12.11
N GLY A 577 6.22 -14.34 -12.02
CA GLY A 577 5.32 -13.40 -11.32
C GLY A 577 5.61 -13.21 -9.83
N ASP A 578 6.52 -14.00 -9.24
CA ASP A 578 6.84 -13.87 -7.83
C ASP A 578 7.37 -12.49 -7.46
N ARG A 579 6.96 -12.09 -6.25
CA ARG A 579 7.39 -10.91 -5.53
C ARG A 579 8.09 -11.35 -4.25
N THR A 580 8.75 -10.44 -3.54
CA THR A 580 9.46 -10.76 -2.29
C THR A 580 8.54 -11.43 -1.27
N GLU A 581 7.29 -10.97 -1.12
CA GLU A 581 6.28 -11.56 -0.24
C GLU A 581 5.95 -13.02 -0.56
N HIS A 582 5.92 -13.38 -1.85
CA HIS A 582 5.62 -14.73 -2.31
C HIS A 582 6.82 -15.64 -2.06
N LEU A 583 8.04 -15.17 -2.35
CA LEU A 583 9.25 -15.94 -2.10
C LEU A 583 9.44 -16.21 -0.60
N LEU A 584 9.20 -15.20 0.26
CA LEU A 584 9.17 -15.36 1.71
C LEU A 584 8.20 -16.48 2.12
N PHE A 585 7.00 -16.47 1.56
CA PHE A 585 6.01 -17.52 1.82
C PHE A 585 6.51 -18.89 1.37
N ARG A 586 7.05 -19.02 0.15
CA ARG A 586 7.54 -20.31 -0.37
C ARG A 586 8.64 -20.89 0.51
N ILE A 587 9.60 -20.08 0.94
CA ILE A 587 10.69 -20.52 1.84
C ILE A 587 10.09 -21.04 3.15
N LYS A 588 9.17 -20.28 3.78
CA LYS A 588 8.48 -20.73 5.01
C LYS A 588 7.61 -21.98 4.82
N GLN A 589 7.14 -22.24 3.61
CA GLN A 589 6.43 -23.48 3.27
C GLN A 589 7.38 -24.62 2.86
N GLY A 590 8.69 -24.47 3.11
CA GLY A 590 9.68 -25.51 2.90
C GLY A 590 10.07 -25.68 1.43
N ALA A 591 10.17 -24.59 0.66
CA ALA A 591 10.70 -24.63 -0.71
C ALA A 591 12.15 -25.14 -0.78
N LEU A 592 12.94 -24.95 0.28
CA LEU A 592 14.33 -25.42 0.39
C LEU A 592 14.48 -26.65 1.29
N ALA A 593 13.41 -27.12 1.94
CA ALA A 593 13.48 -28.11 3.02
C ALA A 593 14.09 -29.46 2.63
N ALA A 594 14.19 -29.77 1.33
CA ALA A 594 14.77 -31.00 0.81
C ALA A 594 16.11 -30.79 0.08
N CYS A 595 16.62 -29.56 0.04
CA CYS A 595 17.89 -29.19 -0.55
C CYS A 595 18.94 -28.92 0.54
N ASP A 596 20.22 -28.96 0.19
CA ASP A 596 21.33 -28.54 1.05
C ASP A 596 22.34 -27.71 0.23
N PRO A 597 21.92 -26.53 -0.27
CA PRO A 597 22.75 -25.76 -1.19
C PRO A 597 23.98 -25.19 -0.47
N LYS A 598 25.13 -25.18 -1.16
CA LYS A 598 26.29 -24.40 -0.76
C LYS A 598 26.13 -22.94 -1.16
N VAL A 599 25.50 -22.70 -2.31
CA VAL A 599 25.28 -21.36 -2.85
C VAL A 599 23.81 -21.18 -3.21
N ILE A 600 23.22 -20.09 -2.72
CA ILE A 600 21.89 -19.64 -3.11
C ILE A 600 22.05 -18.38 -3.95
N VAL A 601 21.69 -18.44 -5.23
CA VAL A 601 21.63 -17.26 -6.10
C VAL A 601 20.25 -16.64 -5.98
N LEU A 602 20.16 -15.46 -5.38
CA LEU A 602 18.90 -14.76 -5.13
C LEU A 602 18.74 -13.61 -6.13
N GLN A 603 17.68 -13.65 -6.95
CA GLN A 603 17.31 -12.59 -7.88
C GLN A 603 15.79 -12.36 -7.80
N ILE A 604 15.36 -11.28 -7.13
CA ILE A 604 13.94 -11.01 -6.88
C ILE A 604 13.68 -9.51 -6.75
N GLY A 605 12.44 -9.08 -6.97
CA GLY A 605 11.97 -7.72 -6.65
C GLY A 605 11.50 -6.91 -7.86
N VAL A 606 11.81 -7.33 -9.09
CA VAL A 606 11.37 -6.59 -10.29
C VAL A 606 9.84 -6.56 -10.42
N ASN A 607 9.15 -7.65 -10.04
CA ASN A 607 7.69 -7.70 -10.06
C ASN A 607 7.03 -6.85 -8.97
N ASN A 608 7.73 -6.58 -7.86
CA ASN A 608 7.25 -5.63 -6.85
C ASN A 608 7.14 -4.22 -7.44
N ILE A 609 8.14 -3.80 -8.24
CA ILE A 609 8.13 -2.51 -8.94
C ILE A 609 7.14 -2.57 -10.12
N ASN A 610 7.29 -3.56 -10.99
CA ASN A 610 6.61 -3.62 -12.29
C ASN A 610 5.11 -3.89 -12.18
N THR A 611 4.71 -4.81 -11.31
CA THR A 611 3.32 -5.32 -11.24
C THR A 611 2.58 -4.77 -10.03
N ALA A 612 3.24 -4.71 -8.86
CA ALA A 612 2.60 -4.27 -7.62
C ALA A 612 2.71 -2.74 -7.38
N GLY A 613 3.64 -2.06 -8.05
CA GLY A 613 3.87 -0.62 -7.85
C GLY A 613 4.40 -0.29 -6.44
N HIS A 614 5.19 -1.18 -5.84
CA HIS A 614 5.90 -0.93 -4.60
C HIS A 614 7.03 0.11 -4.82
N THR A 615 7.31 0.89 -3.80
CA THR A 615 8.43 1.86 -3.79
C THR A 615 9.76 1.14 -3.69
N GLY A 616 10.88 1.80 -4.06
CA GLY A 616 12.20 1.17 -3.97
C GLY A 616 12.55 0.78 -2.53
N ARG A 617 12.26 1.66 -1.56
CA ARG A 617 12.36 1.35 -0.12
C ARG A 617 11.65 0.04 0.25
N GLU A 618 10.40 -0.13 -0.18
CA GLU A 618 9.62 -1.29 0.20
C GLU A 618 10.16 -2.59 -0.40
N VAL A 619 10.60 -2.54 -1.66
CA VAL A 619 11.23 -3.69 -2.30
C VAL A 619 12.56 -4.02 -1.64
N ALA A 620 13.37 -3.03 -1.27
CA ALA A 620 14.63 -3.24 -0.56
C ALA A 620 14.42 -3.92 0.81
N GLU A 621 13.45 -3.45 1.59
CA GLU A 621 13.04 -4.09 2.84
C GLU A 621 12.52 -5.52 2.62
N GLY A 622 11.76 -5.77 1.55
CA GLY A 622 11.31 -7.10 1.16
C GLY A 622 12.47 -8.04 0.82
N ILE A 623 13.46 -7.58 0.05
CA ILE A 623 14.69 -8.32 -0.28
C ILE A 623 15.47 -8.63 1.01
N ARG A 624 15.63 -7.63 1.89
CA ARG A 624 16.30 -7.81 3.19
C ARG A 624 15.62 -8.87 4.03
N ALA A 625 14.29 -8.87 4.10
CA ALA A 625 13.53 -9.90 4.80
C ALA A 625 13.76 -11.31 4.19
N VAL A 626 13.90 -11.43 2.86
CA VAL A 626 14.26 -12.71 2.21
C VAL A 626 15.65 -13.15 2.62
N VAL A 627 16.64 -12.26 2.58
CA VAL A 627 18.03 -12.56 2.98
C VAL A 627 18.09 -12.97 4.46
N ASP A 628 17.38 -12.26 5.33
CA ASP A 628 17.28 -12.59 6.75
C ASP A 628 16.66 -13.97 6.98
N LEU A 629 15.62 -14.33 6.22
CA LEU A 629 14.99 -15.64 6.31
C LEU A 629 15.92 -16.75 5.78
N LEU A 630 16.66 -16.50 4.69
CA LEU A 630 17.64 -17.46 4.17
C LEU A 630 18.79 -17.69 5.16
N ALA A 631 19.29 -16.65 5.82
CA ALA A 631 20.31 -16.79 6.86
C ALA A 631 19.82 -17.61 8.07
N GLN A 632 18.50 -17.61 8.34
CA GLN A 632 17.89 -18.40 9.41
C GLN A 632 17.67 -19.86 9.01
N GLU A 633 17.11 -20.10 7.82
CA GLU A 633 16.71 -21.44 7.35
C GLU A 633 17.89 -22.22 6.76
N GLU A 634 18.85 -21.53 6.11
CA GLU A 634 20.00 -22.12 5.41
C GLU A 634 21.33 -21.43 5.84
N PRO A 635 21.70 -21.46 7.14
CA PRO A 635 22.84 -20.71 7.68
C PRO A 635 24.21 -21.14 7.13
N GLN A 636 24.28 -22.29 6.45
CA GLN A 636 25.51 -22.82 5.84
C GLN A 636 25.67 -22.40 4.37
N ALA A 637 24.58 -21.95 3.74
CA ALA A 637 24.60 -21.55 2.35
C ALA A 637 25.11 -20.10 2.23
N HIS A 638 25.97 -19.85 1.24
CA HIS A 638 26.34 -18.49 0.87
C HIS A 638 25.30 -17.89 -0.07
N VAL A 639 24.76 -16.73 0.27
CA VAL A 639 23.76 -16.03 -0.55
C VAL A 639 24.45 -15.08 -1.52
N LEU A 640 24.39 -15.40 -2.82
CA LEU A 640 24.78 -14.50 -3.89
C LEU A 640 23.56 -13.64 -4.30
N LEU A 641 23.43 -12.48 -3.67
CA LEU A 641 22.34 -11.52 -3.90
C LEU A 641 22.59 -10.72 -5.17
N CYS A 642 21.86 -11.06 -6.23
CA CYS A 642 21.79 -10.28 -7.44
C CYS A 642 20.70 -9.21 -7.30
N GLY A 643 21.10 -7.93 -7.33
CA GLY A 643 20.11 -6.85 -7.41
C GLY A 643 19.19 -7.00 -8.63
N PRO A 644 17.96 -6.46 -8.61
CA PRO A 644 17.03 -6.65 -9.72
C PRO A 644 17.59 -6.09 -11.04
N PHE A 645 17.28 -6.75 -12.16
CA PHE A 645 17.77 -6.27 -13.46
C PHE A 645 17.18 -4.90 -13.84
N PRO A 646 17.84 -4.18 -14.76
CA PRO A 646 17.27 -3.03 -15.46
C PRO A 646 15.82 -3.19 -15.91
N VAL A 647 15.00 -2.14 -15.73
CA VAL A 647 13.60 -2.08 -16.18
C VAL A 647 13.39 -1.00 -17.24
N GLY A 648 12.69 -1.32 -18.32
CA GLY A 648 12.48 -0.41 -19.45
C GLY A 648 13.71 -0.27 -20.35
N ILE A 649 13.46 0.04 -21.63
CA ILE A 649 14.51 0.18 -22.63
C ILE A 649 15.28 1.48 -22.46
N GLN A 650 14.57 2.58 -22.16
CA GLN A 650 15.16 3.91 -22.07
C GLN A 650 15.54 4.25 -20.63
N PRO A 651 16.61 5.04 -20.40
CA PRO A 651 16.99 5.50 -19.07
C PRO A 651 15.90 6.37 -18.41
N THR A 652 15.02 6.98 -19.21
CA THR A 652 13.90 7.80 -18.74
C THR A 652 12.68 6.99 -18.29
N ASP A 653 12.73 5.67 -18.29
CA ASP A 653 11.62 4.85 -17.78
C ASP A 653 11.40 5.17 -16.29
N PRO A 654 10.17 5.57 -15.88
CA PRO A 654 9.93 6.03 -14.51
C PRO A 654 10.20 4.94 -13.45
N ARG A 655 10.15 3.66 -13.83
CA ARG A 655 10.46 2.54 -12.91
C ARG A 655 11.95 2.49 -12.54
N ARG A 656 12.83 3.14 -13.30
CA ARG A 656 14.27 3.24 -13.00
C ARG A 656 14.52 3.91 -11.67
N VAL A 657 13.75 4.93 -11.29
CA VAL A 657 13.93 5.63 -10.01
C VAL A 657 13.77 4.67 -8.84
N ALA A 658 12.71 3.87 -8.84
CA ALA A 658 12.49 2.86 -7.80
C ALA A 658 13.59 1.79 -7.82
N LEU A 659 14.04 1.36 -9.00
CA LEU A 659 15.12 0.38 -9.13
C LEU A 659 16.44 0.91 -8.55
N GLU A 660 16.84 2.13 -8.89
CA GLU A 660 18.06 2.74 -8.35
C GLU A 660 18.00 2.85 -6.81
N GLU A 661 16.85 3.23 -6.27
CA GLU A 661 16.63 3.26 -4.81
C GLU A 661 16.77 1.86 -4.19
N VAL A 662 16.29 0.80 -4.84
CA VAL A 662 16.50 -0.59 -4.38
C VAL A 662 17.98 -0.88 -4.26
N HIS A 663 18.75 -0.69 -5.33
CA HIS A 663 20.17 -1.03 -5.34
C HIS A 663 20.97 -0.25 -4.31
N ALA A 664 20.70 1.06 -4.17
CA ALA A 664 21.32 1.88 -3.14
C ALA A 664 20.99 1.39 -1.71
N SER A 665 19.79 0.84 -1.51
CA SER A 665 19.29 0.40 -0.20
C SER A 665 19.61 -1.04 0.18
N ILE A 666 20.12 -1.86 -0.75
CA ILE A 666 20.49 -3.27 -0.50
C ILE A 666 21.99 -3.54 -0.60
N ALA A 667 22.79 -2.56 -1.05
CA ALA A 667 24.23 -2.75 -1.23
C ALA A 667 24.96 -3.13 0.07
N ASP A 668 24.52 -2.59 1.21
CA ASP A 668 25.03 -2.90 2.56
C ASP A 668 24.80 -4.36 2.98
N LEU A 669 23.89 -5.08 2.31
CA LEU A 669 23.71 -6.51 2.56
C LEU A 669 24.95 -7.33 2.18
N GLY A 670 25.79 -6.82 1.27
CA GLY A 670 27.05 -7.45 0.90
C GLY A 670 28.12 -7.42 2.01
N ASP A 671 27.95 -6.56 3.03
CA ASP A 671 28.85 -6.51 4.19
C ASP A 671 28.51 -7.57 5.25
N ARG A 672 27.41 -8.30 5.06
CA ARG A 672 26.98 -9.35 5.99
C ARG A 672 27.71 -10.66 5.73
N SER A 673 28.09 -11.35 6.81
CA SER A 673 28.66 -12.69 6.73
C SER A 673 27.75 -13.63 5.94
N GLY A 674 28.31 -14.38 4.99
CA GLY A 674 27.58 -15.33 4.15
C GLY A 674 26.75 -14.71 3.03
N VAL A 675 26.91 -13.40 2.74
CA VAL A 675 26.21 -12.72 1.66
C VAL A 675 27.20 -12.01 0.75
N THR A 676 27.05 -12.17 -0.57
CA THR A 676 27.74 -11.36 -1.57
C THR A 676 26.70 -10.62 -2.39
N TYR A 677 26.75 -9.28 -2.39
CA TYR A 677 25.92 -8.47 -3.27
C TYR A 677 26.60 -8.26 -4.62
N PHE A 678 25.84 -8.43 -5.71
CA PHE A 678 26.33 -8.23 -7.08
C PHE A 678 25.37 -7.36 -7.88
N ASP A 679 25.86 -6.22 -8.35
CA ASP A 679 25.12 -5.31 -9.22
C ASP A 679 25.32 -5.68 -10.69
N LEU A 680 24.31 -6.31 -11.28
CA LEU A 680 24.34 -6.75 -12.67
C LEU A 680 24.05 -5.63 -13.66
N ARG A 681 23.47 -4.48 -13.25
CA ARG A 681 22.96 -3.47 -14.17
C ARG A 681 23.99 -2.97 -15.20
N PRO A 682 25.26 -2.74 -14.86
CA PRO A 682 26.27 -2.31 -15.84
C PRO A 682 26.47 -3.28 -17.02
N LEU A 683 26.11 -4.56 -16.86
CA LEU A 683 26.24 -5.57 -17.92
C LEU A 683 25.06 -5.55 -18.92
N PHE A 684 23.97 -4.86 -18.58
CA PHE A 684 22.72 -4.84 -19.35
C PHE A 684 22.38 -3.44 -19.88
N LEU A 685 23.20 -2.45 -19.56
CA LEU A 685 23.05 -1.05 -20.00
C LEU A 685 24.27 -0.63 -20.82
N ASP A 686 24.03 0.19 -21.84
CA ASP A 686 25.10 0.88 -22.56
C ASP A 686 25.57 2.13 -21.80
N GLU A 687 26.58 2.82 -22.35
CA GLU A 687 27.14 4.05 -21.78
C GLU A 687 26.12 5.20 -21.65
N GLN A 688 25.02 5.13 -22.39
CA GLN A 688 23.91 6.10 -22.32
C GLN A 688 22.80 5.65 -21.36
N GLY A 689 22.97 4.52 -20.67
CA GLY A 689 22.00 3.96 -19.74
C GLY A 689 20.80 3.28 -20.41
N LYS A 690 20.88 2.98 -21.71
CA LYS A 690 19.84 2.28 -22.46
C LYS A 690 20.07 0.77 -22.38
N ALA A 691 18.98 0.00 -22.34
CA ALA A 691 19.05 -1.46 -22.32
C ALA A 691 19.72 -2.00 -23.60
N THR A 692 20.69 -2.89 -23.43
CA THR A 692 21.38 -3.57 -24.53
C THR A 692 20.55 -4.73 -25.09
N ASN A 693 21.06 -5.41 -26.12
CA ASN A 693 20.42 -6.62 -26.67
C ASN A 693 20.47 -7.84 -25.72
N ALA A 694 21.09 -7.72 -24.55
CA ALA A 694 20.97 -8.66 -23.44
C ALA A 694 19.55 -8.67 -22.84
N MET A 695 18.78 -7.59 -23.05
CA MET A 695 17.37 -7.49 -22.67
C MET A 695 16.47 -7.70 -23.89
N ARG A 696 15.27 -8.25 -23.68
CA ARG A 696 14.22 -8.32 -24.70
C ARG A 696 13.58 -6.95 -24.91
N GLN A 697 12.84 -6.82 -26.01
CA GLN A 697 12.13 -5.58 -26.37
C GLN A 697 11.00 -5.20 -25.40
N ASP A 698 10.57 -6.13 -24.54
CA ASP A 698 9.64 -5.82 -23.45
C ASP A 698 10.29 -4.99 -22.32
N GLY A 699 11.62 -4.86 -22.33
CA GLY A 699 12.39 -4.11 -21.34
C GLY A 699 12.38 -4.71 -19.94
N ILE A 700 12.03 -6.00 -19.79
CA ILE A 700 11.99 -6.70 -18.51
C ILE A 700 12.74 -8.02 -18.58
N HIS A 701 12.49 -8.84 -19.60
CA HIS A 701 13.06 -10.19 -19.68
C HIS A 701 14.41 -10.22 -20.38
N LEU A 702 15.26 -11.19 -20.01
CA LEU A 702 16.56 -11.39 -20.65
C LEU A 702 16.40 -12.09 -22.01
N SER A 703 17.23 -11.72 -22.98
CA SER A 703 17.45 -12.54 -24.18
C SER A 703 18.35 -13.74 -23.84
N GLY A 704 18.46 -14.72 -24.74
CA GLY A 704 19.41 -15.82 -24.54
C GLY A 704 20.86 -15.31 -24.38
N LYS A 705 21.20 -14.17 -25.00
CA LYS A 705 22.49 -13.52 -24.79
C LYS A 705 22.62 -12.93 -23.39
N GLY A 706 21.54 -12.36 -22.86
CA GLY A 706 21.51 -11.84 -21.49
C GLY A 706 21.66 -12.93 -20.44
N GLU A 707 21.07 -14.11 -20.68
CA GLU A 707 21.27 -15.28 -19.81
C GLU A 707 22.75 -15.72 -19.77
N GLU A 708 23.45 -15.73 -20.92
CA GLU A 708 24.89 -16.01 -20.97
C GLU A 708 25.71 -14.95 -20.22
N VAL A 709 25.38 -13.66 -20.38
CA VAL A 709 26.06 -12.56 -19.69
C VAL A 709 25.86 -12.67 -18.17
N TRP A 710 24.64 -12.96 -17.72
CA TRP A 710 24.34 -13.14 -16.31
C TRP A 710 25.15 -14.29 -15.71
N LEU A 711 25.01 -15.48 -16.29
CA LEU A 711 25.67 -16.69 -15.77
C LEU A 711 27.19 -16.62 -15.88
N GLY A 712 27.72 -16.06 -16.97
CA GLY A 712 29.15 -15.87 -17.16
C GLY A 712 29.77 -14.94 -16.12
N ALA A 713 29.03 -13.90 -15.68
CA ALA A 713 29.48 -13.01 -14.62
C ALA A 713 29.46 -13.68 -13.24
N LEU A 714 28.48 -14.56 -12.97
CA LEU A 714 28.39 -15.26 -11.69
C LEU A 714 29.31 -16.48 -11.59
N HIS A 715 29.65 -17.12 -12.71
CA HIS A 715 30.33 -18.41 -12.72
C HIS A 715 31.63 -18.43 -11.89
N PRO A 716 32.58 -17.47 -12.04
CA PRO A 716 33.80 -17.46 -11.24
C PRO A 716 33.54 -17.29 -9.74
N LEU A 717 32.50 -16.52 -9.38
CA LEU A 717 32.11 -16.30 -7.98
C LEU A 717 31.53 -17.58 -7.39
N ILE A 718 30.69 -18.28 -8.14
CA ILE A 718 30.09 -19.55 -7.73
C ILE A 718 31.18 -20.62 -7.55
N GLU A 719 32.13 -20.75 -8.49
CA GLU A 719 33.25 -21.70 -8.36
C GLU A 719 34.08 -21.42 -7.10
N SER A 720 34.39 -20.15 -6.82
CA SER A 720 35.13 -19.75 -5.62
C SER A 720 34.38 -20.08 -4.33
N LEU A 721 33.05 -20.00 -4.32
CA LEU A 721 32.22 -20.27 -3.13
C LEU A 721 31.97 -21.76 -2.89
N ILE A 722 32.05 -22.60 -3.93
CA ILE A 722 31.84 -24.05 -3.82
C ILE A 722 33.16 -24.79 -3.53
N GLY A 723 34.28 -24.27 -4.05
CA GLY A 723 35.61 -24.87 -3.96
C GLY A 723 36.44 -24.46 -2.74
N GLY A 724 36.01 -23.43 -2.00
CA GLY A 724 36.54 -23.07 -0.67
C GLY A 724 35.80 -23.79 0.43
#